data_AF-A0A8S0W4C3-F1
#
_entry.id   AF-A0A8S0W4C3-F1
#
_cell.length_a   1.000
_cell.length_b   1.000
_cell.length_c   1.000
_cell.angle_alpha   90.00
_cell.angle_beta   90.00
_cell.angle_gamma   90.00
#
_symmetry.space_group_name_H-M   'P 1'
#
loop_
_entity.id
_entity.type
_entity.pdbx_description
1 polymer ?
#
loop_
_entity_poly.entity_id
_entity_poly.type
_entity_poly.pdbx_seq_one_letter_code
_entity_poly.pdbx_strand_id
1 'polypeptide(L)'
;MLHILVFVLLLSLSVVSDALIDRHALVTHFNPIRTASSPITPMQVGNGNFAFGADITGLQTFLPYGILTSWGWKNDSFPPGKTQADIDNYKGTSWDNHGRPVQYDFGGDPAVQQWLISNPNRVNLGRVGLVFLDPEGGGARNVTEHDLQEKRQTLDLWTGKITSRFTFEGSEVVVTTVSSQSASSIGITLSSPLLPQGKLGLFVDFPWNDGSAKFSAPFVGRLDVPEQHTTTFDLSSADGRGNVQARIAHTLDSSTFHTSIAGSPFTITRNSPSAHRYTLLRQNPASQFQAVVNFSPSPLPATTRLPSVSSLTSQSDKTWIDYWQKSGFVDVMAGSTDERAEELQRRIVLSRYLVRVNSAGDGPPQESGLVNNGWKVPYGYVPSTRIAKKKKSHQTPNVLPIEMYFWHLAHFALWSNPSILSSSYNTYASFLPSSLSRAQIQQGFASGARWPKMTDPSGRSTPGEINNLLFWQQPHPIVFALYELRGLPPNSPKELELEVRKKWAPIIRATADFMASFAFYNASTGVYDLGPPVHVVSEDTAPIYTRNPAFELAYWRFGLSNARAWLHSINESVPSLWQEVEENLAPLPVGKEDGLYAVYEGIEEDFWDMEQYISDHPALVGLVGWLPPTSGVDPTRARLTAEKVWAKWNVSNCWGWDFPMLALNAARSSQPARAVDFLLHPLFPFDDVGMPVGGVRVPTPYFPGSGALLYAVGMMVGGWDGLADDVDDSGKDGYAKAPAFPKEGWKVRAEGILGAI
;
A
#
# COMPACT_ATOMS: atom_id res chain seq x y z
N MET A 1 15.53 47.90 49.64
CA MET A 1 14.71 46.68 49.47
C MET A 1 13.86 46.67 48.18
N LEU A 2 14.24 47.40 47.12
CA LEU A 2 13.44 47.50 45.88
C LEU A 2 14.20 47.09 44.60
N HIS A 3 15.49 46.71 44.71
CA HIS A 3 16.32 46.35 43.55
C HIS A 3 16.60 44.85 43.44
N ILE A 4 16.25 44.05 44.47
CA ILE A 4 16.42 42.58 44.45
C ILE A 4 15.12 41.88 43.99
N LEU A 5 13.96 42.54 44.06
CA LEU A 5 12.70 41.95 43.60
C LEU A 5 12.51 41.98 42.06
N VAL A 6 13.21 42.88 41.36
CA VAL A 6 13.09 43.01 39.89
C VAL A 6 13.99 42.00 39.17
N PHE A 7 15.09 41.57 39.77
CA PHE A 7 15.97 40.55 39.18
C PHE A 7 15.45 39.11 39.37
N VAL A 8 14.61 38.88 40.40
CA VAL A 8 13.96 37.57 40.61
C VAL A 8 12.71 37.42 39.74
N LEU A 9 12.03 38.51 39.35
CA LEU A 9 10.89 38.45 38.42
C LEU A 9 11.30 38.27 36.94
N LEU A 10 12.54 38.57 36.58
CA LEU A 10 13.07 38.40 35.21
C LEU A 10 13.72 37.02 34.97
N LEU A 11 13.85 36.19 36.01
CA LEU A 11 14.36 34.81 35.92
C LEU A 11 13.27 33.74 36.05
N SER A 12 12.00 34.13 36.22
CA SER A 12 10.84 33.22 36.32
C SER A 12 9.85 33.36 35.16
N LEU A 13 10.31 33.89 34.02
CA LEU A 13 9.60 33.88 32.73
C LEU A 13 10.42 33.12 31.68
N SER A 14 11.01 31.99 32.06
CA SER A 14 11.09 30.86 31.11
C SER A 14 9.70 30.23 31.07
N VAL A 15 8.76 30.95 30.48
CA VAL A 15 7.59 30.31 29.89
C VAL A 15 8.20 29.41 28.83
N VAL A 16 8.28 28.11 29.11
CA VAL A 16 8.36 27.11 28.06
C VAL A 16 7.06 27.31 27.30
N SER A 17 7.08 28.22 26.32
CA SER A 17 6.10 28.24 25.26
C SER A 17 6.23 26.86 24.64
N ASP A 18 5.20 26.02 24.77
CA ASP A 18 5.12 24.77 24.04
C ASP A 18 5.24 25.08 22.56
N ALA A 19 6.47 24.93 22.06
CA ALA A 19 6.74 25.17 20.67
C ALA A 19 6.09 24.02 19.90
N LEU A 20 5.25 24.39 18.93
CA LEU A 20 4.80 23.49 17.87
C LEU A 20 6.00 22.72 17.32
N ILE A 21 5.77 21.47 16.94
CA ILE A 21 6.79 20.64 16.32
C ILE A 21 7.32 21.37 15.09
N ASP A 22 8.65 21.55 14.98
CA ASP A 22 9.27 22.05 13.75
C ASP A 22 9.26 20.95 12.69
N ARG A 23 8.10 20.81 12.05
CA ARG A 23 7.83 19.77 11.05
C ARG A 23 8.77 19.91 9.85
N HIS A 24 9.14 21.14 9.48
CA HIS A 24 10.05 21.37 8.35
C HIS A 24 11.46 20.87 8.68
N ALA A 25 12.01 21.24 9.84
CA ALA A 25 13.32 20.77 10.27
C ALA A 25 13.37 19.23 10.38
N LEU A 26 12.36 18.62 11.00
CA LEU A 26 12.30 17.15 11.14
C LEU A 26 12.18 16.44 9.80
N VAL A 27 11.27 16.88 8.91
CA VAL A 27 11.10 16.24 7.60
C VAL A 27 12.37 16.37 6.77
N THR A 28 12.97 17.57 6.71
CA THR A 28 14.15 17.81 5.88
C THR A 28 15.42 17.16 6.42
N HIS A 29 15.50 16.91 7.74
CA HIS A 29 16.58 16.15 8.36
C HIS A 29 16.71 14.74 7.77
N PHE A 30 15.59 14.11 7.40
CA PHE A 30 15.56 12.76 6.83
C PHE A 30 15.47 12.74 5.30
N ASN A 31 15.73 13.85 4.60
CA ASN A 31 15.77 13.87 3.14
C ASN A 31 16.77 12.82 2.61
N PRO A 32 16.33 11.80 1.85
CA PRO A 32 17.24 10.77 1.38
C PRO A 32 18.29 11.33 0.42
N ILE A 33 19.52 10.82 0.53
CA ILE A 33 20.64 11.20 -0.34
C ILE A 33 21.32 9.94 -0.85
N ARG A 34 21.58 9.87 -2.17
CA ARG A 34 22.34 8.81 -2.81
C ARG A 34 23.50 9.35 -3.63
N THR A 35 24.58 8.58 -3.72
CA THR A 35 25.75 8.85 -4.59
C THR A 35 25.95 7.78 -5.67
N ALA A 36 25.10 6.75 -5.67
CA ALA A 36 25.02 5.72 -6.69
C ALA A 36 23.57 5.22 -6.83
N SER A 37 23.23 4.59 -7.96
CA SER A 37 21.91 4.00 -8.14
C SER A 37 21.77 2.71 -7.31
N SER A 38 20.57 2.46 -6.76
CA SER A 38 20.24 1.20 -6.09
C SER A 38 19.64 0.22 -7.10
N PRO A 39 20.19 -0.98 -7.32
CA PRO A 39 19.59 -1.92 -8.26
C PRO A 39 18.23 -2.44 -7.80
N ILE A 40 17.80 -2.16 -6.56
CA ILE A 40 16.59 -2.73 -5.95
C ILE A 40 15.46 -1.70 -5.84
N THR A 41 15.74 -0.48 -5.37
CA THR A 41 14.71 0.51 -5.04
C THR A 41 15.00 1.87 -5.69
N PRO A 42 14.01 2.53 -6.31
CA PRO A 42 14.17 3.89 -6.81
C PRO A 42 13.99 4.94 -5.72
N MET A 43 14.54 6.14 -5.91
CA MET A 43 13.91 7.34 -5.33
C MET A 43 12.69 7.70 -6.16
N GLN A 44 11.57 8.06 -5.53
CA GLN A 44 10.32 8.31 -6.25
C GLN A 44 9.75 9.70 -5.99
N VAL A 45 9.08 10.24 -7.02
CA VAL A 45 8.08 11.29 -6.89
C VAL A 45 6.74 10.76 -7.37
N GLY A 46 5.64 11.25 -6.80
CA GLY A 46 4.30 10.82 -7.21
C GLY A 46 3.18 11.50 -6.44
N ASN A 47 1.97 10.98 -6.62
CA ASN A 47 0.74 11.59 -6.11
C ASN A 47 -0.31 10.58 -5.59
N GLY A 48 0.05 9.32 -5.40
CA GLY A 48 -0.86 8.24 -4.99
C GLY A 48 -1.50 7.49 -6.16
N ASN A 49 -1.75 8.17 -7.28
CA ASN A 49 -2.30 7.58 -8.52
C ASN A 49 -1.25 7.41 -9.63
N PHE A 50 -0.07 7.99 -9.46
CA PHE A 50 1.07 7.95 -10.37
C PHE A 50 2.36 8.04 -9.58
N ALA A 51 3.36 7.23 -9.94
CA ALA A 51 4.71 7.32 -9.42
C ALA A 51 5.75 7.18 -10.53
N PHE A 52 6.83 7.96 -10.39
CA PHE A 52 8.01 7.91 -11.23
C PHE A 52 9.23 7.57 -10.38
N GLY A 53 9.85 6.43 -10.64
CA GLY A 53 11.11 6.03 -10.01
C GLY A 53 12.33 6.51 -10.79
N ALA A 54 13.34 7.05 -10.10
CA ALA A 54 14.56 7.56 -10.68
C ALA A 54 15.82 6.82 -10.19
N ASP A 55 16.79 6.68 -11.08
CA ASP A 55 18.19 6.35 -10.78
C ASP A 55 18.99 7.61 -10.46
N ILE A 56 20.31 7.48 -10.25
CA ILE A 56 21.18 8.57 -9.77
C ILE A 56 21.12 9.85 -10.61
N THR A 57 20.71 9.80 -11.88
CA THR A 57 20.60 10.98 -12.75
C THR A 57 19.35 11.82 -12.50
N GLY A 58 18.43 11.36 -11.65
CA GLY A 58 17.15 12.02 -11.40
C GLY A 58 16.07 11.63 -12.42
N LEU A 59 16.40 10.72 -13.34
CA LEU A 59 15.54 10.13 -14.35
C LEU A 59 15.80 8.60 -14.41
N GLN A 60 15.43 7.93 -15.49
CA GLN A 60 15.67 6.49 -15.69
C GLN A 60 16.72 6.30 -16.80
N THR A 61 17.94 6.78 -16.59
CA THR A 61 19.02 6.80 -17.61
C THR A 61 19.79 5.49 -17.69
N PHE A 62 20.02 4.82 -16.56
CA PHE A 62 20.74 3.56 -16.45
C PHE A 62 19.82 2.42 -16.01
N LEU A 63 18.86 2.69 -15.11
CA LEU A 63 17.96 1.65 -14.58
C LEU A 63 16.51 1.86 -15.06
N PRO A 64 15.83 0.82 -15.58
CA PRO A 64 14.47 0.91 -16.13
C PRO A 64 13.41 0.69 -15.04
N TYR A 65 13.36 1.55 -14.03
CA TYR A 65 12.30 1.50 -13.03
C TYR A 65 10.90 1.73 -13.63
N GLY A 66 9.87 1.38 -12.87
CA GLY A 66 8.48 1.58 -13.30
C GLY A 66 8.07 3.06 -13.36
N ILE A 67 7.31 3.39 -14.40
CA ILE A 67 6.37 4.51 -14.42
C ILE A 67 4.97 3.90 -14.33
N LEU A 68 4.44 3.83 -13.11
CA LEU A 68 3.21 3.08 -12.80
C LEU A 68 2.08 4.01 -12.38
N THR A 69 0.84 3.60 -12.68
CA THR A 69 -0.39 4.32 -12.33
C THR A 69 -1.45 3.39 -11.73
N SER A 70 -2.43 3.98 -11.06
CA SER A 70 -3.63 3.28 -10.60
C SER A 70 -4.54 2.81 -11.75
N TRP A 71 -4.46 3.45 -12.92
CA TRP A 71 -5.31 3.18 -14.09
C TRP A 71 -4.64 2.37 -15.21
N GLY A 72 -3.31 2.22 -15.20
CA GLY A 72 -2.54 1.59 -16.27
C GLY A 72 -2.64 0.06 -16.25
N TRP A 73 -3.72 -0.48 -16.79
CA TRP A 73 -4.03 -1.92 -16.81
C TRP A 73 -4.30 -2.42 -18.22
N LYS A 74 -3.88 -3.64 -18.54
CA LYS A 74 -4.19 -4.31 -19.82
C LYS A 74 -4.49 -5.79 -19.66
N ASN A 75 -5.10 -6.37 -20.69
CA ASN A 75 -5.21 -7.82 -20.86
C ASN A 75 -4.21 -8.30 -21.92
N ASP A 76 -3.49 -9.36 -21.60
CA ASP A 76 -2.68 -10.15 -22.53
C ASP A 76 -3.59 -10.96 -23.46
N SER A 77 -3.05 -11.33 -24.63
CA SER A 77 -3.68 -12.30 -25.54
C SER A 77 -4.11 -13.60 -24.83
N PHE A 78 -5.22 -14.20 -25.27
CA PHE A 78 -5.73 -15.44 -24.68
C PHE A 78 -4.74 -16.60 -24.84
N PRO A 79 -4.78 -17.61 -23.94
CA PRO A 79 -3.99 -18.81 -24.13
C PRO A 79 -4.30 -19.49 -25.47
N PRO A 80 -3.33 -20.20 -26.08
CA PRO A 80 -3.54 -20.88 -27.36
C PRO A 80 -4.79 -21.77 -27.35
N GLY A 81 -5.68 -21.58 -28.32
CA GLY A 81 -6.91 -22.35 -28.46
C GLY A 81 -8.04 -21.99 -27.48
N LYS A 82 -7.89 -20.93 -26.68
CA LYS A 82 -8.93 -20.40 -25.78
C LYS A 82 -9.60 -19.17 -26.39
N THR A 83 -10.84 -18.96 -25.97
CA THR A 83 -11.72 -17.87 -26.41
C THR A 83 -12.27 -17.11 -25.20
N GLN A 84 -12.89 -15.95 -25.43
CA GLN A 84 -13.61 -15.22 -24.38
C GLN A 84 -14.67 -16.11 -23.70
N ALA A 85 -15.35 -16.99 -24.45
CA ALA A 85 -16.33 -17.91 -23.88
C ALA A 85 -15.69 -18.90 -22.88
N ASP A 86 -14.44 -19.32 -23.08
CA ASP A 86 -13.73 -20.17 -22.10
C ASP A 86 -13.45 -19.39 -20.80
N ILE A 87 -13.13 -18.10 -20.91
CA ILE A 87 -12.90 -17.21 -19.78
C ILE A 87 -14.20 -16.99 -18.99
N ASP A 88 -15.28 -16.63 -19.67
CA ASP A 88 -16.59 -16.32 -19.05
C ASP A 88 -17.23 -17.55 -18.39
N ASN A 89 -16.95 -18.74 -18.94
CA ASN A 89 -17.45 -20.02 -18.43
C ASN A 89 -16.52 -20.67 -17.41
N TYR A 90 -15.43 -20.01 -16.98
CA TYR A 90 -14.61 -20.54 -15.89
C TYR A 90 -15.43 -20.58 -14.59
N LYS A 91 -15.52 -21.77 -14.00
CA LYS A 91 -16.25 -22.02 -12.74
C LYS A 91 -15.40 -22.65 -11.64
N GLY A 92 -14.15 -23.01 -11.94
CA GLY A 92 -13.28 -23.71 -11.00
C GLY A 92 -13.84 -25.07 -10.56
N THR A 93 -13.99 -25.28 -9.26
CA THR A 93 -14.43 -26.52 -8.63
C THR A 93 -15.52 -26.28 -7.58
N SER A 94 -16.21 -27.33 -7.15
CA SER A 94 -17.20 -27.26 -6.06
C SER A 94 -16.73 -28.10 -4.88
N TRP A 95 -16.68 -27.50 -3.70
CA TRP A 95 -16.37 -28.19 -2.44
C TRP A 95 -17.59 -28.21 -1.54
N ASP A 96 -17.69 -29.22 -0.67
CA ASP A 96 -18.75 -29.29 0.33
C ASP A 96 -18.55 -28.21 1.41
N ASN A 97 -19.60 -27.47 1.71
CA ASN A 97 -19.71 -26.56 2.84
C ASN A 97 -21.01 -26.91 3.57
N HIS A 98 -20.88 -27.62 4.68
CA HIS A 98 -21.98 -28.09 5.52
C HIS A 98 -23.10 -28.82 4.77
N GLY A 99 -22.73 -29.79 3.90
CA GLY A 99 -23.69 -30.61 3.16
C GLY A 99 -24.27 -29.95 1.90
N ARG A 100 -23.72 -28.79 1.50
CA ARG A 100 -24.05 -28.09 0.25
C ARG A 100 -22.80 -27.91 -0.62
N PRO A 101 -22.87 -28.18 -1.94
CA PRO A 101 -21.79 -27.81 -2.84
C PRO A 101 -21.71 -26.28 -3.00
N VAL A 102 -20.51 -25.73 -2.80
CA VAL A 102 -20.19 -24.32 -3.04
C VAL A 102 -19.09 -24.22 -4.09
N GLN A 103 -19.32 -23.38 -5.09
CA GLN A 103 -18.39 -23.19 -6.21
C GLN A 103 -17.26 -22.20 -5.84
N TYR A 104 -16.02 -22.55 -6.16
CA TYR A 104 -14.84 -21.73 -5.93
C TYR A 104 -13.96 -21.67 -7.19
N ASP A 105 -13.40 -20.50 -7.47
CA ASP A 105 -12.60 -20.25 -8.68
C ASP A 105 -11.18 -20.79 -8.54
N PHE A 106 -11.03 -22.11 -8.42
CA PHE A 106 -9.75 -22.81 -8.51
C PHE A 106 -9.96 -24.25 -8.98
N GLY A 107 -8.91 -24.91 -9.46
CA GLY A 107 -8.97 -26.32 -9.87
C GLY A 107 -9.70 -26.57 -11.20
N GLY A 108 -10.04 -25.50 -11.94
CA GLY A 108 -10.59 -25.59 -13.30
C GLY A 108 -9.50 -25.74 -14.37
N ASP A 109 -9.81 -25.36 -15.62
CA ASP A 109 -8.83 -25.39 -16.73
C ASP A 109 -7.57 -24.58 -16.38
N PRO A 110 -6.36 -25.19 -16.35
CA PRO A 110 -5.17 -24.52 -15.88
C PRO A 110 -4.74 -23.31 -16.71
N ALA A 111 -5.00 -23.32 -18.02
CA ALA A 111 -4.60 -22.23 -18.91
C ALA A 111 -5.53 -21.02 -18.73
N VAL A 112 -6.84 -21.25 -18.63
CA VAL A 112 -7.83 -20.21 -18.34
C VAL A 112 -7.61 -19.65 -16.93
N GLN A 113 -7.43 -20.52 -15.93
CA GLN A 113 -7.15 -20.10 -14.56
C GLN A 113 -5.90 -19.21 -14.51
N GLN A 114 -4.81 -19.64 -15.14
CA GLN A 114 -3.56 -18.87 -15.17
C GLN A 114 -3.74 -17.52 -15.88
N TRP A 115 -4.50 -17.47 -16.98
CA TRP A 115 -4.78 -16.20 -17.66
C TRP A 115 -5.61 -15.26 -16.78
N LEU A 116 -6.67 -15.75 -16.14
CA LEU A 116 -7.51 -14.99 -15.20
C LEU A 116 -6.73 -14.51 -13.97
N ILE A 117 -5.72 -15.25 -13.54
CA ILE A 117 -4.85 -14.83 -12.44
C ILE A 117 -3.93 -13.67 -12.89
N SER A 118 -3.50 -13.69 -14.15
CA SER A 118 -2.52 -12.76 -14.71
C SER A 118 -3.14 -11.49 -15.30
N ASN A 119 -4.44 -11.51 -15.60
CA ASN A 119 -5.11 -10.48 -16.41
C ASN A 119 -6.38 -9.94 -15.75
N PRO A 120 -6.57 -8.60 -15.71
CA PRO A 120 -5.65 -7.60 -16.25
C PRO A 120 -4.35 -7.48 -15.44
N ASN A 121 -3.25 -7.08 -16.08
CA ASN A 121 -1.98 -6.75 -15.44
C ASN A 121 -1.64 -5.26 -15.54
N ARG A 122 -0.88 -4.77 -14.55
CA ARG A 122 -0.43 -3.38 -14.49
C ARG A 122 0.76 -3.15 -15.43
N VAL A 123 0.73 -2.00 -16.10
CA VAL A 123 1.64 -1.64 -17.20
C VAL A 123 2.68 -0.61 -16.75
N ASN A 124 3.96 -0.88 -17.05
CA ASN A 124 4.98 0.16 -17.09
C ASN A 124 4.79 1.03 -18.34
N LEU A 125 4.42 2.29 -18.13
CA LEU A 125 3.97 3.21 -19.19
C LEU A 125 5.11 3.72 -20.09
N GLY A 126 6.36 3.53 -19.67
CA GLY A 126 7.51 3.96 -20.46
C GLY A 126 8.74 4.17 -19.59
N ARG A 127 9.71 4.85 -20.18
CA ARG A 127 10.97 5.21 -19.56
C ARG A 127 11.38 6.60 -20.03
N VAL A 128 11.79 7.46 -19.10
CA VAL A 128 12.27 8.81 -19.42
C VAL A 128 13.67 8.97 -18.86
N GLY A 129 14.65 9.31 -19.69
CA GLY A 129 16.06 9.36 -19.30
C GLY A 129 16.89 10.36 -20.10
N LEU A 130 18.18 10.46 -19.77
CA LEU A 130 19.14 11.29 -20.50
C LEU A 130 19.71 10.54 -21.70
N VAL A 131 19.91 11.25 -22.80
CA VAL A 131 20.75 10.78 -23.91
C VAL A 131 21.99 11.65 -24.02
N PHE A 132 23.15 10.99 -24.08
CA PHE A 132 24.44 11.64 -24.32
C PHE A 132 24.79 11.47 -25.79
N LEU A 133 25.29 12.51 -26.43
CA LEU A 133 25.53 12.54 -27.87
C LEU A 133 26.99 12.86 -28.20
N ASP A 134 27.46 12.34 -29.33
CA ASP A 134 28.72 12.75 -29.94
C ASP A 134 28.54 14.09 -30.68
N PRO A 135 29.35 15.13 -30.40
CA PRO A 135 29.31 16.40 -31.12
C PRO A 135 29.60 16.29 -32.62
N GLU A 136 30.41 15.33 -33.08
CA GLU A 136 30.88 15.27 -34.47
C GLU A 136 30.02 14.36 -35.37
N GLY A 137 29.14 13.53 -34.78
CA GLY A 137 28.29 12.59 -35.52
C GLY A 137 26.81 12.57 -35.14
N GLY A 138 26.40 13.30 -34.08
CA GLY A 138 25.00 13.35 -33.61
C GLY A 138 24.42 12.02 -33.11
N GLY A 139 25.23 10.96 -33.06
CA GLY A 139 24.84 9.64 -32.58
C GLY A 139 24.85 9.56 -31.05
N ALA A 140 24.01 8.68 -30.49
CA ALA A 140 24.00 8.40 -29.06
C ALA A 140 25.30 7.73 -28.62
N ARG A 141 25.95 8.30 -27.59
CA ARG A 141 27.08 7.67 -26.89
C ARG A 141 26.58 6.64 -25.90
N ASN A 142 27.30 5.53 -25.83
CA ASN A 142 27.11 4.55 -24.76
C ASN A 142 27.79 5.07 -23.49
N VAL A 143 26.99 5.69 -22.62
CA VAL A 143 27.42 6.20 -21.31
C VAL A 143 26.83 5.30 -20.23
N THR A 144 27.65 4.95 -19.26
CA THR A 144 27.30 4.18 -18.06
C THR A 144 27.36 5.06 -16.83
N GLU A 145 26.84 4.55 -15.70
CA GLU A 145 26.92 5.29 -14.44
C GLU A 145 28.37 5.56 -13.98
N HIS A 146 29.33 4.71 -14.38
CA HIS A 146 30.74 4.87 -14.02
C HIS A 146 31.42 6.06 -14.72
N ASP A 147 30.86 6.52 -15.84
CA ASP A 147 31.37 7.68 -16.57
C ASP A 147 30.98 9.01 -15.90
N LEU A 148 30.08 8.97 -14.91
CA LEU A 148 29.65 10.14 -14.15
C LEU A 148 30.48 10.32 -12.88
N GLN A 149 30.89 11.56 -12.63
CA GLN A 149 31.66 11.97 -11.45
C GLN A 149 30.78 12.80 -10.50
N GLU A 150 31.19 12.93 -9.23
CA GLU A 150 30.55 13.82 -8.23
C GLU A 150 29.02 13.64 -8.11
N LYS A 151 28.56 12.40 -8.29
CA LYS A 151 27.14 12.03 -8.27
C LYS A 151 26.53 12.31 -6.91
N ARG A 152 25.44 13.07 -6.90
CA ARG A 152 24.60 13.29 -5.72
C ARG A 152 23.15 13.47 -6.14
N GLN A 153 22.28 12.61 -5.63
CA GLN A 153 20.83 12.72 -5.73
C GLN A 153 20.25 13.02 -4.35
N THR A 154 19.28 13.91 -4.29
CA THR A 154 18.52 14.21 -3.08
C THR A 154 17.03 14.20 -3.39
N LEU A 155 16.26 13.53 -2.54
CA LEU A 155 14.81 13.64 -2.50
C LEU A 155 14.45 14.63 -1.38
N ASP A 156 13.90 15.77 -1.76
CA ASP A 156 13.32 16.73 -0.83
C ASP A 156 11.89 16.29 -0.49
N LEU A 157 11.73 15.70 0.69
CA LEU A 157 10.45 15.18 1.17
C LEU A 157 9.44 16.29 1.44
N TRP A 158 9.92 17.49 1.80
CA TRP A 158 9.06 18.63 2.12
C TRP A 158 8.34 19.19 0.89
N THR A 159 9.00 19.15 -0.27
CA THR A 159 8.45 19.66 -1.54
C THR A 159 8.12 18.58 -2.57
N GLY A 160 8.51 17.32 -2.32
CA GLY A 160 8.29 16.19 -3.22
C GLY A 160 9.08 16.28 -4.51
N LYS A 161 10.35 16.65 -4.42
CA LYS A 161 11.21 16.98 -5.55
C LYS A 161 12.51 16.19 -5.49
N ILE A 162 12.90 15.59 -6.62
CA ILE A 162 14.23 14.99 -6.77
C ILE A 162 15.15 15.99 -7.44
N THR A 163 16.35 16.17 -6.89
CA THR A 163 17.44 16.92 -7.53
C THR A 163 18.68 16.05 -7.60
N SER A 164 19.16 15.80 -8.82
CA SER A 164 20.40 15.10 -9.12
C SER A 164 21.44 16.06 -9.69
N ARG A 165 22.68 15.95 -9.21
CA ARG A 165 23.84 16.67 -9.71
C ARG A 165 24.98 15.69 -9.94
N PHE A 166 25.65 15.83 -11.07
CA PHE A 166 26.85 15.05 -11.41
C PHE A 166 27.66 15.78 -12.47
N THR A 167 28.90 15.36 -12.66
CA THR A 167 29.82 15.89 -13.67
C THR A 167 30.02 14.85 -14.77
N PHE A 168 29.89 15.27 -16.03
CA PHE A 168 30.20 14.46 -17.22
C PHE A 168 31.14 15.26 -18.13
N GLU A 169 32.31 14.70 -18.45
CA GLU A 169 33.36 15.36 -19.24
C GLU A 169 33.71 16.79 -18.75
N GLY A 170 33.84 16.95 -17.42
CA GLY A 170 34.16 18.23 -16.79
C GLY A 170 33.02 19.26 -16.80
N SER A 171 31.83 18.88 -17.29
CA SER A 171 30.64 19.74 -17.31
C SER A 171 29.62 19.28 -16.28
N GLU A 172 29.12 20.22 -15.48
CA GLU A 172 28.05 19.96 -14.52
C GLU A 172 26.72 19.67 -15.24
N VAL A 173 25.99 18.68 -14.74
CA VAL A 173 24.62 18.37 -15.12
C VAL A 173 23.76 18.39 -13.87
N VAL A 174 22.71 19.20 -13.89
CA VAL A 174 21.70 19.28 -12.83
C VAL A 174 20.35 18.89 -13.41
N VAL A 175 19.70 17.92 -12.78
CA VAL A 175 18.35 17.46 -13.15
C VAL A 175 17.43 17.62 -11.96
N THR A 176 16.32 18.32 -12.17
CA THR A 176 15.22 18.39 -11.20
C THR A 176 13.99 17.72 -11.77
N THR A 177 13.39 16.82 -10.99
CA THR A 177 12.19 16.07 -11.35
C THR A 177 11.11 16.27 -10.29
N VAL A 178 9.91 16.67 -10.73
CA VAL A 178 8.70 16.82 -9.90
C VAL A 178 7.53 16.07 -10.53
N SER A 179 6.57 15.62 -9.72
CA SER A 179 5.35 14.98 -10.21
C SER A 179 4.14 15.92 -10.06
N SER A 180 3.29 15.96 -11.08
CA SER A 180 1.98 16.63 -10.96
C SER A 180 1.17 15.99 -9.84
N GLN A 181 0.46 16.79 -9.07
CA GLN A 181 -0.40 16.31 -7.98
C GLN A 181 -1.85 16.09 -8.41
N SER A 182 -2.15 16.21 -9.71
CA SER A 182 -3.51 16.03 -10.26
C SER A 182 -3.56 15.27 -11.58
N ALA A 183 -2.40 14.85 -12.12
CA ALA A 183 -2.30 14.12 -13.37
C ALA A 183 -1.12 13.15 -13.34
N SER A 184 -1.09 12.18 -14.25
CA SER A 184 0.04 11.28 -14.45
C SER A 184 1.14 11.95 -15.28
N SER A 185 1.79 12.96 -14.71
CA SER A 185 2.83 13.75 -15.39
C SER A 185 4.06 13.96 -14.53
N ILE A 186 5.23 14.03 -15.18
CA ILE A 186 6.46 14.56 -14.59
C ILE A 186 6.87 15.87 -15.26
N GLY A 187 7.38 16.80 -14.45
CA GLY A 187 8.09 17.98 -14.91
C GLY A 187 9.59 17.79 -14.71
N ILE A 188 10.37 18.07 -15.74
CA ILE A 188 11.82 17.89 -15.79
C ILE A 188 12.47 19.24 -16.09
N THR A 189 13.46 19.62 -15.29
CA THR A 189 14.39 20.70 -15.61
C THR A 189 15.80 20.13 -15.67
N LEU A 190 16.37 20.07 -16.88
CA LEU A 190 17.75 19.67 -17.13
C LEU A 190 18.60 20.94 -17.37
N SER A 191 19.68 21.14 -16.64
CA SER A 191 20.59 22.27 -16.80
C SER A 191 22.03 21.80 -16.96
N SER A 192 22.70 22.22 -18.03
CA SER A 192 24.10 21.88 -18.32
C SER A 192 24.67 22.73 -19.47
N PRO A 193 25.98 23.07 -19.46
CA PRO A 193 26.64 23.66 -20.62
C PRO A 193 26.76 22.69 -21.81
N LEU A 194 26.47 21.39 -21.64
CA LEU A 194 26.44 20.39 -22.71
C LEU A 194 25.23 20.51 -23.64
N LEU A 195 24.14 21.13 -23.18
CA LEU A 195 22.91 21.35 -23.95
C LEU A 195 23.13 22.24 -25.19
N PRO A 196 23.69 23.46 -25.09
CA PRO A 196 23.95 24.29 -26.26
C PRO A 196 25.02 23.70 -27.19
N GLN A 197 25.81 22.73 -26.72
CA GLN A 197 26.80 22.00 -27.52
C GLN A 197 26.18 20.81 -28.29
N GLY A 198 24.88 20.52 -28.10
CA GLY A 198 24.23 19.37 -28.70
C GLY A 198 24.71 18.02 -28.17
N LYS A 199 25.37 17.98 -27.00
CA LYS A 199 25.94 16.76 -26.40
C LYS A 199 25.01 16.05 -25.41
N LEU A 200 23.87 16.66 -25.09
CA LEU A 200 22.94 16.16 -24.08
C LEU A 200 21.50 16.41 -24.50
N GLY A 201 20.62 15.46 -24.20
CA GLY A 201 19.19 15.55 -24.44
C GLY A 201 18.39 14.63 -23.53
N LEU A 202 17.11 14.45 -23.86
CA LEU A 202 16.22 13.51 -23.19
C LEU A 202 15.84 12.38 -24.15
N PHE A 203 15.43 11.24 -23.62
CA PHE A 203 14.73 10.22 -24.38
C PHE A 203 13.43 9.79 -23.68
N VAL A 204 12.49 9.31 -24.48
CA VAL A 204 11.38 8.47 -24.02
C VAL A 204 11.45 7.11 -24.71
N ASP A 205 11.19 6.04 -23.97
CA ASP A 205 11.29 4.66 -24.46
C ASP A 205 10.15 3.82 -23.88
N PHE A 206 9.70 2.77 -24.57
CA PHE A 206 8.49 2.05 -24.22
C PHE A 206 8.74 0.55 -24.11
N PRO A 207 8.47 -0.10 -22.96
CA PRO A 207 8.69 -1.53 -22.77
C PRO A 207 7.46 -2.37 -23.15
N TRP A 208 7.69 -3.63 -23.53
CA TRP A 208 6.65 -4.65 -23.54
C TRP A 208 6.31 -5.02 -22.10
N ASN A 209 5.04 -5.21 -21.81
CA ASN A 209 4.56 -5.65 -20.51
C ASN A 209 3.72 -6.91 -20.71
N ASP A 210 3.88 -7.90 -19.85
CA ASP A 210 2.99 -9.06 -19.77
C ASP A 210 2.83 -9.53 -18.33
N GLY A 211 1.76 -10.27 -18.07
CA GLY A 211 1.48 -10.89 -16.78
C GLY A 211 2.11 -12.26 -16.64
N SER A 212 3.22 -12.58 -17.31
CA SER A 212 3.78 -13.95 -17.32
C SER A 212 4.72 -14.25 -16.14
N ALA A 213 5.34 -13.24 -15.55
CA ALA A 213 6.33 -13.38 -14.46
C ALA A 213 5.72 -13.19 -13.08
N LYS A 214 6.06 -14.08 -12.12
CA LYS A 214 5.60 -14.03 -10.71
C LYS A 214 5.74 -12.66 -10.07
N PHE A 215 6.91 -12.08 -10.31
CA PHE A 215 7.33 -10.78 -9.84
C PHE A 215 8.00 -10.11 -11.03
N SER A 216 7.62 -8.87 -11.30
CA SER A 216 8.41 -7.99 -12.15
C SER A 216 9.06 -6.97 -11.25
N ALA A 217 10.03 -7.43 -10.47
CA ALA A 217 10.82 -6.66 -9.52
C ALA A 217 12.31 -6.99 -9.73
N PRO A 218 13.21 -5.99 -9.64
CA PRO A 218 12.95 -4.57 -9.35
C PRO A 218 12.43 -3.78 -10.57
N PHE A 219 12.45 -4.37 -11.77
CA PHE A 219 12.05 -3.71 -13.02
C PHE A 219 10.81 -4.32 -13.64
N VAL A 220 9.96 -3.47 -14.24
CA VAL A 220 8.72 -3.86 -14.90
C VAL A 220 8.85 -3.65 -16.40
N GLY A 221 8.60 -4.71 -17.16
CA GLY A 221 8.59 -4.71 -18.61
C GLY A 221 9.95 -5.01 -19.26
N ARG A 222 9.91 -5.28 -20.57
CA ARG A 222 11.05 -5.71 -21.39
C ARG A 222 11.27 -4.74 -22.55
N LEU A 223 12.51 -4.32 -22.77
CA LEU A 223 12.89 -3.42 -23.87
C LEU A 223 13.50 -4.16 -25.07
N ASP A 224 13.78 -5.45 -24.92
CA ASP A 224 14.50 -6.32 -25.87
C ASP A 224 13.59 -7.12 -26.80
N VAL A 225 12.27 -6.85 -26.79
CA VAL A 225 11.25 -7.54 -27.61
C VAL A 225 10.36 -6.55 -28.39
N PRO A 226 10.95 -5.67 -29.22
CA PRO A 226 10.22 -4.60 -29.91
C PRO A 226 9.12 -5.11 -30.87
N GLU A 227 9.21 -6.34 -31.34
CA GLU A 227 8.20 -6.96 -32.21
C GLU A 227 6.86 -7.29 -31.50
N GLN A 228 6.81 -7.27 -30.16
CA GLN A 228 5.61 -7.62 -29.39
C GLN A 228 4.62 -6.46 -29.23
N HIS A 229 5.03 -5.23 -29.54
CA HIS A 229 4.20 -4.03 -29.39
C HIS A 229 4.46 -3.00 -30.48
N THR A 230 3.67 -1.94 -30.48
CA THR A 230 3.84 -0.86 -31.45
C THR A 230 3.81 0.49 -30.79
N THR A 231 4.57 1.43 -31.36
CA THR A 231 4.42 2.85 -31.07
C THR A 231 4.13 3.61 -32.36
N THR A 232 3.11 4.46 -32.32
CA THR A 232 2.84 5.45 -33.37
C THR A 232 3.13 6.85 -32.83
N PHE A 233 3.60 7.73 -33.71
CA PHE A 233 4.09 9.04 -33.33
C PHE A 233 3.45 10.10 -34.21
N ASP A 234 2.99 11.17 -33.56
CA ASP A 234 2.41 12.33 -34.22
C ASP A 234 3.02 13.62 -33.65
N LEU A 235 3.36 14.54 -34.56
CA LEU A 235 3.70 15.91 -34.23
C LEU A 235 2.40 16.69 -34.19
N SER A 236 2.15 17.40 -33.10
CA SER A 236 0.92 18.19 -32.98
C SER A 236 0.73 19.15 -34.16
N SER A 237 -0.45 19.11 -34.78
CA SER A 237 -0.82 20.01 -35.87
C SER A 237 -1.25 21.40 -35.37
N ALA A 238 -0.44 22.40 -35.74
CA ALA A 238 -0.71 23.75 -36.26
C ALA A 238 -2.01 24.56 -35.94
N ASP A 239 -2.92 24.19 -35.03
CA ASP A 239 -4.09 25.03 -34.71
C ASP A 239 -3.76 26.18 -33.72
N GLY A 240 -2.58 26.14 -33.09
CA GLY A 240 -2.05 27.15 -32.16
C GLY A 240 -2.75 27.23 -30.80
N ARG A 241 -3.75 26.37 -30.53
CA ARG A 241 -4.58 26.46 -29.31
C ARG A 241 -4.03 25.61 -28.17
N GLY A 242 -3.44 24.46 -28.46
CA GLY A 242 -2.71 23.60 -27.50
C GLY A 242 -1.22 23.96 -27.36
N ASN A 243 -0.50 23.27 -26.46
CA ASN A 243 0.96 23.39 -26.31
C ASN A 243 1.72 22.05 -26.32
N VAL A 244 1.01 20.93 -26.48
CA VAL A 244 1.64 19.62 -26.67
C VAL A 244 2.39 19.64 -27.99
N GLN A 245 3.68 19.34 -27.99
CA GLN A 245 4.55 19.35 -29.18
C GLN A 245 4.66 17.96 -29.83
N ALA A 246 4.54 16.90 -29.04
CA ALA A 246 4.69 15.51 -29.50
C ALA A 246 3.69 14.59 -28.80
N ARG A 247 3.13 13.64 -29.55
CA ARG A 247 2.25 12.58 -29.03
C ARG A 247 2.76 11.23 -29.50
N ILE A 248 2.81 10.27 -28.58
CA ILE A 248 3.17 8.88 -28.86
C ILE A 248 2.04 8.00 -28.33
N ALA A 249 1.50 7.12 -29.18
CA ALA A 249 0.58 6.08 -28.75
C ALA A 249 1.34 4.75 -28.69
N HIS A 250 1.25 4.06 -27.56
CA HIS A 250 1.92 2.79 -27.28
C HIS A 250 0.87 1.69 -27.13
N THR A 251 0.84 0.75 -28.05
CA THR A 251 -0.17 -0.31 -28.12
C THR A 251 0.44 -1.65 -27.71
N LEU A 252 -0.16 -2.25 -26.68
CA LEU A 252 0.15 -3.56 -26.09
C LEU A 252 -1.10 -4.44 -26.20
N ASP A 253 -1.05 -5.47 -27.05
CA ASP A 253 -2.24 -6.26 -27.41
C ASP A 253 -3.40 -5.36 -27.88
N SER A 254 -4.53 -5.38 -27.16
CA SER A 254 -5.74 -4.58 -27.43
C SER A 254 -5.77 -3.23 -26.69
N SER A 255 -4.78 -2.94 -25.85
CA SER A 255 -4.73 -1.74 -25.01
C SER A 255 -3.76 -0.70 -25.60
N THR A 256 -4.16 0.57 -25.62
CA THR A 256 -3.30 1.67 -26.08
C THR A 256 -3.18 2.73 -25.02
N PHE A 257 -1.95 3.14 -24.73
CA PHE A 257 -1.62 4.21 -23.79
C PHE A 257 -0.97 5.37 -24.52
N HIS A 258 -1.18 6.58 -24.02
CA HIS A 258 -0.72 7.79 -24.71
C HIS A 258 0.29 8.56 -23.87
N THR A 259 1.34 9.03 -24.54
CA THR A 259 2.34 9.94 -23.97
C THR A 259 2.29 11.27 -24.72
N SER A 260 2.10 12.36 -23.98
CA SER A 260 2.08 13.73 -24.52
C SER A 260 3.24 14.53 -23.93
N ILE A 261 3.98 15.23 -24.77
CA ILE A 261 5.18 15.97 -24.36
C ILE A 261 5.07 17.43 -24.75
N ALA A 262 5.35 18.33 -23.80
CA ALA A 262 5.39 19.79 -23.98
C ALA A 262 6.59 20.38 -23.25
N GLY A 263 7.00 21.61 -23.59
CA GLY A 263 8.01 22.34 -22.81
C GLY A 263 8.80 23.33 -23.64
N SER A 264 10.12 23.28 -23.50
CA SER A 264 11.03 24.03 -24.37
C SER A 264 10.89 23.54 -25.82
N PRO A 265 11.14 24.39 -26.84
CA PRO A 265 11.20 23.93 -28.23
C PRO A 265 12.24 22.81 -28.41
N PHE A 266 11.79 21.67 -28.93
CA PHE A 266 12.62 20.48 -29.15
C PHE A 266 12.31 19.83 -30.49
N THR A 267 13.31 19.18 -31.09
CA THR A 267 13.12 18.16 -32.12
C THR A 267 12.97 16.81 -31.45
N ILE A 268 12.12 15.95 -32.01
CA ILE A 268 11.97 14.57 -31.57
C ILE A 268 12.18 13.64 -32.77
N THR A 269 13.00 12.60 -32.58
CA THR A 269 13.32 11.62 -33.62
C THR A 269 13.21 10.20 -33.06
N ARG A 270 12.65 9.29 -33.86
CA ARG A 270 12.64 7.87 -33.53
C ARG A 270 14.02 7.28 -33.84
N ASN A 271 14.62 6.54 -32.91
CA ASN A 271 16.00 6.09 -33.04
C ASN A 271 16.21 5.09 -34.19
N SER A 272 15.20 4.25 -34.48
CA SER A 272 15.13 3.40 -35.67
C SER A 272 13.67 3.03 -35.99
N PRO A 273 13.36 2.50 -37.19
CA PRO A 273 12.00 2.07 -37.53
C PRO A 273 11.43 0.99 -36.59
N SER A 274 12.29 0.11 -36.06
CA SER A 274 11.90 -0.97 -35.15
C SER A 274 12.00 -0.60 -33.68
N ALA A 275 12.82 0.38 -33.30
CA ALA A 275 12.96 0.79 -31.90
C ALA A 275 11.72 1.53 -31.41
N HIS A 276 11.39 1.42 -30.13
CA HIS A 276 10.34 2.24 -29.49
C HIS A 276 10.92 3.42 -28.70
N ARG A 277 12.19 3.74 -28.92
CA ARG A 277 12.87 4.88 -28.32
C ARG A 277 12.80 6.13 -29.21
N TYR A 278 12.50 7.26 -28.59
CA TYR A 278 12.48 8.58 -29.20
C TYR A 278 13.43 9.52 -28.46
N THR A 279 14.30 10.19 -29.22
CA THR A 279 15.28 11.16 -28.73
C THR A 279 14.74 12.58 -28.86
N LEU A 280 14.84 13.36 -27.79
CA LEU A 280 14.39 14.75 -27.71
C LEU A 280 15.60 15.67 -27.53
N LEU A 281 15.82 16.55 -28.52
CA LEU A 281 16.92 17.53 -28.52
C LEU A 281 16.36 18.94 -28.54
N ARG A 282 16.93 19.81 -27.71
CA ARG A 282 16.54 21.22 -27.67
C ARG A 282 16.89 21.90 -29.00
N GLN A 283 15.98 22.68 -29.56
CA GLN A 283 16.21 23.38 -30.84
C GLN A 283 17.09 24.63 -30.71
N ASN A 284 16.93 25.39 -29.63
CA ASN A 284 17.64 26.66 -29.43
C ASN A 284 18.79 26.48 -28.43
N PRO A 285 20.00 27.02 -28.71
CA PRO A 285 21.13 26.91 -27.80
C PRO A 285 20.81 27.63 -26.48
N ALA A 286 20.59 26.85 -25.43
CA ALA A 286 20.47 27.35 -24.07
C ALA A 286 20.94 26.28 -23.08
N SER A 287 21.42 26.72 -21.92
CA SER A 287 21.96 25.87 -20.86
C SER A 287 20.90 25.16 -20.01
N GLN A 288 19.62 25.30 -20.35
CA GLN A 288 18.51 24.64 -19.66
C GLN A 288 17.60 23.96 -20.69
N PHE A 289 16.95 22.84 -20.35
CA PHE A 289 15.91 22.17 -21.11
C PHE A 289 14.80 21.75 -20.15
N GLN A 290 13.62 22.34 -20.31
CA GLN A 290 12.42 22.00 -19.56
C GLN A 290 11.47 21.15 -20.41
N ALA A 291 10.96 20.06 -19.83
CA ALA A 291 9.98 19.19 -20.46
C ALA A 291 8.94 18.72 -19.45
N VAL A 292 7.70 18.57 -19.90
CA VAL A 292 6.63 17.86 -19.20
C VAL A 292 6.26 16.64 -20.02
N VAL A 293 6.32 15.48 -19.38
CA VAL A 293 5.90 14.20 -19.97
C VAL A 293 4.65 13.76 -19.24
N ASN A 294 3.52 13.70 -19.96
CA ASN A 294 2.24 13.25 -19.45
C ASN A 294 1.88 11.88 -20.03
N PHE A 295 1.30 11.03 -19.21
CA PHE A 295 0.71 9.75 -19.60
C PHE A 295 -0.81 9.77 -19.41
N SER A 296 -1.55 9.12 -20.31
CA SER A 296 -3.00 9.03 -20.24
C SER A 296 -3.55 7.74 -20.87
N PRO A 297 -4.72 7.24 -20.40
CA PRO A 297 -5.38 6.07 -20.99
C PRO A 297 -6.10 6.38 -22.32
N SER A 298 -6.18 7.65 -22.70
CA SER A 298 -6.82 8.10 -23.95
C SER A 298 -6.09 9.31 -24.52
N PRO A 299 -6.18 9.57 -25.83
CA PRO A 299 -5.53 10.72 -26.44
C PRO A 299 -6.03 12.03 -25.83
N LEU A 300 -5.11 12.91 -25.44
CA LEU A 300 -5.49 14.26 -25.01
C LEU A 300 -6.02 15.08 -26.21
N PRO A 301 -7.10 15.86 -26.05
CA PRO A 301 -7.59 16.76 -27.08
C PRO A 301 -6.49 17.64 -27.69
N ALA A 302 -6.58 17.96 -28.98
CA ALA A 302 -5.59 18.80 -29.68
C ALA A 302 -5.38 20.16 -28.99
N THR A 303 -6.45 20.71 -28.42
CA THR A 303 -6.50 22.00 -27.70
C THR A 303 -5.92 21.94 -26.28
N THR A 304 -5.48 20.77 -25.80
CA THR A 304 -4.97 20.60 -24.43
C THR A 304 -3.71 21.42 -24.20
N ARG A 305 -3.67 22.09 -23.04
CA ARG A 305 -2.47 22.76 -22.53
C ARG A 305 -1.94 22.03 -21.31
N LEU A 306 -0.79 21.38 -21.46
CA LEU A 306 -0.06 20.83 -20.33
C LEU A 306 0.52 21.97 -19.48
N PRO A 307 0.49 21.86 -18.14
CA PRO A 307 1.11 22.85 -17.25
C PRO A 307 2.61 23.00 -17.54
N SER A 308 3.18 24.17 -17.26
CA SER A 308 4.63 24.36 -17.28
C SER A 308 5.32 23.65 -16.11
N VAL A 309 6.62 23.40 -16.22
CA VAL A 309 7.41 22.79 -15.13
C VAL A 309 7.37 23.64 -13.85
N SER A 310 7.36 24.97 -13.97
CA SER A 310 7.22 25.88 -12.83
C SER A 310 5.86 25.74 -12.12
N SER A 311 4.79 25.55 -12.90
CA SER A 311 3.45 25.32 -12.37
C SER A 311 3.35 23.98 -11.65
N LEU A 312 3.92 22.91 -12.23
CA LEU A 312 4.01 21.60 -11.56
C LEU A 312 4.85 21.66 -10.28
N THR A 313 5.94 22.42 -10.28
CA THR A 313 6.77 22.63 -9.07
C THR A 313 5.96 23.32 -7.98
N SER A 314 5.27 24.42 -8.31
CA SER A 314 4.42 25.14 -7.36
C SER A 314 3.26 24.28 -6.83
N GLN A 315 2.69 23.42 -7.68
CA GLN A 315 1.67 22.46 -7.29
C GLN A 315 2.24 21.42 -6.31
N SER A 316 3.41 20.85 -6.61
CA SER A 316 4.10 19.89 -5.74
C SER A 316 4.41 20.50 -4.38
N ASP A 317 5.08 21.66 -4.36
CA ASP A 317 5.42 22.39 -3.14
C ASP A 317 4.18 22.60 -2.27
N LYS A 318 3.13 23.19 -2.85
CA LYS A 318 1.89 23.46 -2.13
C LYS A 318 1.29 22.19 -1.52
N THR A 319 1.15 21.13 -2.32
CA THR A 319 0.49 19.90 -1.88
C THR A 319 1.28 19.17 -0.80
N TRP A 320 2.60 19.09 -0.92
CA TRP A 320 3.44 18.43 0.07
C TRP A 320 3.57 19.24 1.36
N ILE A 321 3.71 20.56 1.26
CA ILE A 321 3.68 21.47 2.42
C ILE A 321 2.33 21.34 3.14
N ASP A 322 1.21 21.40 2.40
CA ASP A 322 -0.13 21.23 2.96
C ASP A 322 -0.28 19.85 3.63
N TYR A 323 0.25 18.77 3.04
CA TYR A 323 0.24 17.43 3.64
C TYR A 323 0.98 17.41 4.98
N TRP A 324 2.23 17.89 5.03
CA TRP A 324 3.02 17.87 6.25
C TRP A 324 2.47 18.80 7.34
N GLN A 325 1.88 19.94 6.96
CA GLN A 325 1.36 20.92 7.92
C GLN A 325 -0.03 20.59 8.45
N LYS A 326 -0.89 19.93 7.67
CA LYS A 326 -2.30 19.71 8.04
C LYS A 326 -2.60 18.32 8.58
N SER A 327 -1.77 17.33 8.27
CA SER A 327 -1.94 15.98 8.82
C SER A 327 -1.35 15.86 10.23
N GLY A 328 -1.65 14.77 10.92
CA GLY A 328 -1.05 14.46 12.21
C GLY A 328 0.47 14.37 12.13
N PHE A 329 1.16 14.65 13.22
CA PHE A 329 2.63 14.61 13.27
C PHE A 329 3.12 14.06 14.60
N VAL A 330 4.19 13.27 14.57
CA VAL A 330 4.84 12.68 15.74
C VAL A 330 6.33 12.99 15.67
N ASP A 331 6.87 13.45 16.79
CA ASP A 331 8.29 13.64 17.06
C ASP A 331 8.65 12.77 18.27
N VAL A 332 9.41 11.70 18.02
CA VAL A 332 9.96 10.82 19.04
C VAL A 332 11.43 11.11 19.34
N MET A 333 12.04 12.10 18.67
CA MET A 333 13.47 12.37 18.71
C MET A 333 13.81 13.51 19.68
N ALA A 334 13.06 14.61 19.65
CA ALA A 334 13.42 15.79 20.42
C ALA A 334 13.29 15.57 21.93
N GLY A 335 14.45 15.48 22.60
CA GLY A 335 14.56 15.28 24.04
C GLY A 335 14.48 13.82 24.50
N SER A 336 14.38 12.87 23.56
CA SER A 336 14.61 11.45 23.86
C SER A 336 16.10 11.19 24.08
N THR A 337 16.42 10.28 25.00
CA THR A 337 17.80 9.82 25.28
C THR A 337 18.04 8.38 24.84
N ASP A 338 17.01 7.65 24.42
CA ASP A 338 17.13 6.35 23.79
C ASP A 338 17.77 6.52 22.40
N GLU A 339 18.89 5.84 22.16
CA GLU A 339 19.66 5.95 20.92
C GLU A 339 18.88 5.50 19.67
N ARG A 340 17.80 4.75 19.85
CA ARG A 340 16.96 4.24 18.76
C ARG A 340 15.91 5.24 18.28
N ALA A 341 15.76 6.38 18.96
CA ALA A 341 14.78 7.40 18.65
C ALA A 341 14.92 7.97 17.23
N GLU A 342 16.16 8.19 16.78
CA GLU A 342 16.44 8.70 15.43
C GLU A 342 16.00 7.71 14.35
N GLU A 343 16.29 6.41 14.53
CA GLU A 343 15.87 5.37 13.58
C GLU A 343 14.33 5.23 13.53
N LEU A 344 13.64 5.29 14.67
CA LEU A 344 12.17 5.26 14.67
C LEU A 344 11.59 6.50 13.97
N GLN A 345 12.14 7.68 14.24
CA GLN A 345 11.73 8.93 13.58
C GLN A 345 11.98 8.86 12.06
N ARG A 346 13.13 8.32 11.64
CA ARG A 346 13.46 8.09 10.22
C ARG A 346 12.41 7.22 9.54
N ARG A 347 12.07 6.08 10.14
CA ARG A 347 11.04 5.17 9.59
C ARG A 347 9.68 5.87 9.51
N ILE A 348 9.27 6.61 10.54
CA ILE A 348 8.00 7.36 10.55
C ILE A 348 7.95 8.36 9.38
N VAL A 349 8.96 9.22 9.23
CA VAL A 349 8.97 10.28 8.20
C VAL A 349 9.00 9.68 6.79
N LEU A 350 9.87 8.71 6.55
CA LEU A 350 10.01 8.10 5.23
C LEU A 350 8.79 7.25 4.84
N SER A 351 8.25 6.46 5.77
CA SER A 351 7.03 5.69 5.52
C SER A 351 5.87 6.62 5.16
N ARG A 352 5.69 7.76 5.84
CA ARG A 352 4.63 8.74 5.51
C ARG A 352 4.74 9.29 4.09
N TYR A 353 5.95 9.65 3.67
CA TYR A 353 6.17 10.11 2.30
C TYR A 353 5.85 9.00 1.29
N LEU A 354 6.39 7.81 1.51
CA LEU A 354 6.31 6.71 0.56
C LEU A 354 4.89 6.15 0.42
N VAL A 355 4.14 5.96 1.50
CA VAL A 355 2.75 5.49 1.42
C VAL A 355 1.84 6.54 0.79
N ARG A 356 2.14 7.84 0.91
CA ARG A 356 1.42 8.87 0.14
C ARG A 356 1.69 8.74 -1.35
N VAL A 357 2.94 8.48 -1.76
CA VAL A 357 3.28 8.27 -3.19
C VAL A 357 2.65 6.97 -3.73
N ASN A 358 2.64 5.91 -2.92
CA ASN A 358 2.41 4.54 -3.40
C ASN A 358 1.06 3.92 -3.00
N SER A 359 0.32 4.53 -2.08
CA SER A 359 -0.89 3.95 -1.50
C SER A 359 -2.07 4.91 -1.32
N ALA A 360 -1.88 6.22 -1.53
CA ALA A 360 -2.94 7.23 -1.40
C ALA A 360 -3.73 7.49 -2.70
N GLY A 361 -3.91 6.47 -3.54
CA GLY A 361 -4.66 6.54 -4.79
C GLY A 361 -6.17 6.34 -4.62
N ASP A 362 -6.88 6.32 -5.75
CA ASP A 362 -8.36 6.24 -5.78
C ASP A 362 -8.88 4.81 -5.56
N GLY A 363 -8.02 3.81 -5.65
CA GLY A 363 -8.32 2.40 -5.46
C GLY A 363 -7.28 1.70 -4.59
N PRO A 364 -7.47 0.41 -4.30
CA PRO A 364 -6.58 -0.33 -3.43
C PRO A 364 -5.19 -0.42 -4.07
N PRO A 365 -4.11 -0.18 -3.30
CA PRO A 365 -2.75 -0.29 -3.80
C PRO A 365 -2.33 -1.75 -3.97
N GLN A 366 -1.31 -1.99 -4.81
CA GLN A 366 -0.54 -3.23 -4.71
C GLN A 366 0.37 -3.15 -3.49
N GLU A 367 0.86 -4.29 -3.02
CA GLU A 367 1.73 -4.34 -1.82
C GLU A 367 3.09 -3.69 -2.06
N SER A 368 3.61 -3.79 -3.28
CA SER A 368 4.76 -3.02 -3.77
C SER A 368 4.40 -1.58 -4.19
N GLY A 369 3.15 -1.16 -4.00
CA GLY A 369 2.70 0.19 -4.32
C GLY A 369 2.73 0.46 -5.82
N LEU A 370 3.36 1.57 -6.21
CA LEU A 370 3.64 1.95 -7.60
C LEU A 370 5.15 1.88 -7.90
N VAL A 371 5.89 1.00 -7.22
CA VAL A 371 7.34 0.80 -7.44
C VAL A 371 7.61 -0.25 -8.50
N ASN A 372 6.97 -1.40 -8.36
CA ASN A 372 7.10 -2.55 -9.23
C ASN A 372 5.81 -3.40 -9.16
N ASN A 373 5.75 -4.48 -9.94
CA ASN A 373 4.67 -5.46 -9.82
C ASN A 373 5.14 -6.61 -8.92
N GLY A 374 5.08 -6.38 -7.61
CA GLY A 374 5.52 -7.31 -6.60
C GLY A 374 4.31 -7.89 -5.86
N TRP A 375 4.01 -9.18 -6.09
CA TRP A 375 3.42 -10.14 -5.16
C TRP A 375 3.00 -11.42 -5.91
N LYS A 376 3.06 -12.60 -5.27
CA LYS A 376 2.30 -13.83 -5.59
C LYS A 376 2.17 -14.73 -4.37
N VAL A 377 0.96 -15.26 -4.18
CA VAL A 377 0.65 -16.44 -3.35
C VAL A 377 1.21 -17.73 -3.99
N PRO A 378 2.13 -18.48 -3.38
CA PRO A 378 2.38 -19.87 -3.77
C PRO A 378 1.12 -20.71 -3.48
N TYR A 379 0.67 -21.53 -4.43
CA TYR A 379 -0.36 -22.51 -4.12
C TYR A 379 0.24 -23.87 -3.80
N GLY A 380 -0.18 -24.45 -2.67
CA GLY A 380 -0.41 -25.89 -2.50
C GLY A 380 0.76 -26.74 -2.05
N TYR A 381 0.76 -27.08 -0.76
CA TYR A 381 1.39 -28.26 -0.18
C TYR A 381 0.86 -29.55 -0.84
N VAL A 382 1.75 -30.44 -1.27
CA VAL A 382 1.41 -31.82 -1.62
C VAL A 382 1.95 -32.69 -0.48
N PRO A 383 1.12 -33.43 0.29
CA PRO A 383 1.63 -34.40 1.24
C PRO A 383 2.44 -35.44 0.47
N SER A 384 3.69 -35.61 0.88
CA SER A 384 4.59 -36.59 0.30
C SER A 384 4.02 -38.00 0.47
N THR A 385 3.64 -38.64 -0.62
CA THR A 385 4.10 -40.00 -0.86
C THR A 385 5.15 -39.94 -1.96
N ARG A 386 6.35 -40.43 -1.62
CA ARG A 386 7.58 -40.46 -2.42
C ARG A 386 7.35 -40.44 -3.93
N ILE A 387 7.65 -39.30 -4.57
CA ILE A 387 8.43 -39.14 -5.81
C ILE A 387 8.55 -37.63 -6.04
N ALA A 388 9.73 -37.09 -5.75
CA ALA A 388 10.12 -35.78 -6.24
C ALA A 388 10.21 -35.85 -7.78
N LYS A 389 9.28 -35.21 -8.49
CA LYS A 389 9.45 -34.83 -9.90
C LYS A 389 8.44 -33.75 -10.30
N LYS A 390 9.00 -32.65 -10.85
CA LYS A 390 8.36 -31.45 -11.44
C LYS A 390 7.74 -30.43 -10.47
N LYS A 391 8.61 -29.60 -9.89
CA LYS A 391 8.33 -28.16 -9.70
C LYS A 391 7.95 -27.57 -11.07
N LYS A 392 6.65 -27.40 -11.34
CA LYS A 392 6.18 -26.48 -12.37
C LYS A 392 5.72 -25.20 -11.69
N SER A 393 6.63 -24.23 -11.65
CA SER A 393 6.31 -22.83 -11.42
C SER A 393 5.45 -22.32 -12.58
N HIS A 394 4.14 -22.18 -12.36
CA HIS A 394 3.36 -21.15 -13.05
C HIS A 394 2.78 -20.25 -11.97
N GLN A 395 3.14 -19.00 -12.11
CA GLN A 395 3.19 -18.01 -11.06
C GLN A 395 2.77 -16.69 -11.69
N THR A 396 1.78 -16.01 -11.11
CA THR A 396 1.49 -14.56 -11.11
C THR A 396 0.29 -14.35 -10.20
N PRO A 397 0.18 -13.21 -9.50
CA PRO A 397 -0.89 -12.28 -9.84
C PRO A 397 -0.41 -10.82 -9.86
N ASN A 398 -0.86 -10.05 -10.84
CA ASN A 398 -0.77 -8.58 -10.83
C ASN A 398 -2.07 -8.04 -10.22
N VAL A 399 -2.27 -8.18 -8.92
CA VAL A 399 -3.60 -8.01 -8.29
C VAL A 399 -3.56 -7.06 -7.11
N LEU A 400 -4.73 -6.54 -6.77
CA LEU A 400 -5.01 -5.67 -5.65
C LEU A 400 -5.40 -6.56 -4.44
N PRO A 401 -4.57 -6.60 -3.38
CA PRO A 401 -4.83 -7.33 -2.14
C PRO A 401 -5.80 -6.55 -1.22
N ILE A 402 -7.02 -7.05 -1.06
CA ILE A 402 -8.07 -6.42 -0.24
C ILE A 402 -7.96 -6.78 1.25
N GLU A 403 -7.41 -7.96 1.54
CA GLU A 403 -6.90 -8.35 2.86
C GLU A 403 -5.78 -7.41 3.34
N MET A 404 -4.85 -6.98 2.48
CA MET A 404 -3.82 -6.01 2.87
C MET A 404 -4.30 -4.57 2.89
N TYR A 405 -5.51 -4.28 2.39
CA TYR A 405 -5.98 -2.92 2.24
C TYR A 405 -6.03 -2.15 3.57
N PHE A 406 -6.37 -2.84 4.68
CA PHE A 406 -6.29 -2.28 6.03
C PHE A 406 -4.89 -1.77 6.35
N TRP A 407 -3.88 -2.62 6.16
CA TRP A 407 -2.49 -2.29 6.49
C TRP A 407 -1.90 -1.18 5.63
N HIS A 408 -2.45 -0.95 4.44
CA HIS A 408 -2.07 0.19 3.61
C HIS A 408 -2.74 1.50 4.03
N LEU A 409 -4.03 1.49 4.40
CA LEU A 409 -4.82 2.73 4.49
C LEU A 409 -5.27 3.13 5.88
N ALA A 410 -5.45 2.18 6.81
CA ALA A 410 -6.09 2.47 8.10
C ALA A 410 -5.33 3.54 8.90
N HIS A 411 -4.01 3.61 8.74
CA HIS A 411 -3.20 4.65 9.38
C HIS A 411 -3.60 6.07 8.96
N PHE A 412 -4.09 6.31 7.73
CA PHE A 412 -4.50 7.67 7.33
C PHE A 412 -5.61 8.23 8.21
N ALA A 413 -6.44 7.37 8.81
CA ALA A 413 -7.42 7.79 9.80
C ALA A 413 -6.74 8.39 11.04
N LEU A 414 -5.78 7.66 11.62
CA LEU A 414 -5.08 8.08 12.85
C LEU A 414 -4.23 9.33 12.62
N TRP A 415 -3.70 9.51 11.40
CA TRP A 415 -2.84 10.63 11.04
C TRP A 415 -3.62 11.83 10.45
N SER A 416 -4.92 11.97 10.75
CA SER A 416 -5.78 13.09 10.32
C SER A 416 -5.76 13.36 8.81
N ASN A 417 -5.86 12.31 7.99
CA ASN A 417 -5.99 12.40 6.53
C ASN A 417 -7.30 11.77 6.02
N PRO A 418 -8.48 12.25 6.45
CA PRO A 418 -9.77 11.63 6.10
C PRO A 418 -10.05 11.65 4.59
N SER A 419 -9.55 12.64 3.85
CA SER A 419 -9.72 12.69 2.39
C SER A 419 -9.01 11.55 1.67
N ILE A 420 -7.87 11.07 2.18
CA ILE A 420 -7.18 9.91 1.60
C ILE A 420 -7.94 8.64 1.96
N LEU A 421 -8.37 8.51 3.21
CA LEU A 421 -9.14 7.34 3.67
C LEU A 421 -10.44 7.15 2.89
N SER A 422 -11.11 8.24 2.49
CA SER A 422 -12.40 8.18 1.77
C SER A 422 -12.37 7.41 0.45
N SER A 423 -11.19 7.15 -0.15
CA SER A 423 -11.07 6.27 -1.33
C SER A 423 -11.47 4.82 -1.04
N SER A 424 -11.39 4.39 0.23
CA SER A 424 -11.85 3.07 0.66
C SER A 424 -13.34 2.86 0.38
N TYR A 425 -14.19 3.87 0.61
CA TYR A 425 -15.61 3.82 0.25
C TYR A 425 -15.81 3.55 -1.25
N ASN A 426 -15.13 4.32 -2.10
CA ASN A 426 -15.26 4.19 -3.56
C ASN A 426 -14.88 2.78 -4.03
N THR A 427 -13.84 2.20 -3.42
CA THR A 427 -13.41 0.82 -3.68
C THR A 427 -14.54 -0.18 -3.41
N TYR A 428 -15.06 -0.21 -2.18
CA TYR A 428 -16.11 -1.16 -1.80
C TYR A 428 -17.44 -0.91 -2.53
N ALA A 429 -17.79 0.36 -2.79
CA ALA A 429 -18.95 0.71 -3.59
C ALA A 429 -18.83 0.15 -5.02
N SER A 430 -17.66 0.29 -5.65
CA SER A 430 -17.42 -0.22 -7.00
C SER A 430 -17.42 -1.76 -7.08
N PHE A 431 -16.95 -2.44 -6.02
CA PHE A 431 -16.87 -3.90 -5.96
C PHE A 431 -18.15 -4.56 -5.44
N LEU A 432 -19.11 -3.78 -4.94
CA LEU A 432 -20.35 -4.32 -4.38
C LEU A 432 -21.10 -5.23 -5.36
N PRO A 433 -21.32 -4.86 -6.65
CA PRO A 433 -22.05 -5.72 -7.59
C PRO A 433 -21.37 -7.08 -7.82
N SER A 434 -20.05 -7.11 -8.02
CA SER A 434 -19.30 -8.35 -8.24
C SER A 434 -19.22 -9.19 -6.97
N SER A 435 -19.15 -8.56 -5.80
CA SER A 435 -19.13 -9.25 -4.49
C SER A 435 -20.49 -9.86 -4.12
N LEU A 436 -21.61 -9.20 -4.48
CA LEU A 436 -22.96 -9.77 -4.38
C LEU A 436 -23.12 -10.97 -5.30
N SER A 437 -22.74 -10.84 -6.58
CA SER A 437 -22.80 -11.92 -7.56
C SER A 437 -21.98 -13.14 -7.11
N ARG A 438 -20.78 -12.92 -6.59
CA ARG A 438 -19.92 -13.97 -6.04
C ARG A 438 -20.60 -14.74 -4.90
N ALA A 439 -21.14 -14.03 -3.90
CA ALA A 439 -21.78 -14.68 -2.77
C ALA A 439 -23.06 -15.42 -3.17
N GLN A 440 -23.95 -14.75 -3.92
CA GLN A 440 -25.32 -15.23 -4.11
C GLN A 440 -25.50 -16.07 -5.37
N ILE A 441 -24.82 -15.75 -6.47
CA ILE A 441 -24.98 -16.44 -7.75
C ILE A 441 -23.95 -17.56 -7.90
N GLN A 442 -22.67 -17.23 -7.72
CA GLN A 442 -21.59 -18.22 -7.84
C GLN A 442 -21.60 -19.19 -6.66
N GLN A 443 -21.63 -18.66 -5.43
CA GLN A 443 -21.51 -19.49 -4.24
C GLN A 443 -22.85 -19.93 -3.69
N GLY A 444 -23.97 -19.30 -4.04
CA GLY A 444 -25.32 -19.70 -3.61
C GLY A 444 -25.65 -19.40 -2.15
N PHE A 445 -24.96 -18.43 -1.51
CA PHE A 445 -25.36 -17.93 -0.19
C PHE A 445 -26.64 -17.11 -0.29
N ALA A 446 -27.45 -17.14 0.77
CA ALA A 446 -28.79 -16.55 0.75
C ALA A 446 -28.79 -15.02 0.59
N SER A 447 -27.74 -14.33 1.05
CA SER A 447 -27.67 -12.87 1.00
C SER A 447 -26.24 -12.35 1.16
N GLY A 448 -26.07 -11.04 0.95
CA GLY A 448 -24.84 -10.32 1.21
C GLY A 448 -23.79 -10.36 0.11
N ALA A 449 -22.70 -9.63 0.34
CA ALA A 449 -21.56 -9.46 -0.54
C ALA A 449 -20.31 -10.09 0.07
N ARG A 450 -19.67 -10.99 -0.68
CA ARG A 450 -18.39 -11.59 -0.29
C ARG A 450 -17.25 -10.84 -0.96
N TRP A 451 -16.46 -10.13 -0.16
CA TRP A 451 -15.33 -9.35 -0.64
C TRP A 451 -14.17 -10.27 -1.08
N PRO A 452 -13.50 -10.00 -2.22
CA PRO A 452 -12.32 -10.78 -2.63
C PRO A 452 -11.19 -10.72 -1.59
N LYS A 453 -10.34 -11.75 -1.53
CA LYS A 453 -8.99 -11.61 -0.96
C LYS A 453 -8.13 -10.78 -1.92
N MET A 454 -8.05 -11.24 -3.16
CA MET A 454 -7.31 -10.58 -4.25
C MET A 454 -8.26 -10.28 -5.41
N THR A 455 -8.07 -9.12 -6.03
CA THR A 455 -8.92 -8.60 -7.10
C THR A 455 -8.14 -7.80 -8.12
N ASP A 456 -8.82 -7.30 -9.14
CA ASP A 456 -8.33 -6.27 -10.05
C ASP A 456 -9.35 -5.10 -10.10
N PRO A 457 -9.17 -4.08 -10.97
CA PRO A 457 -10.09 -2.94 -11.06
C PRO A 457 -11.56 -3.30 -11.31
N SER A 458 -11.89 -4.50 -11.79
CA SER A 458 -13.27 -4.98 -11.98
C SER A 458 -13.95 -5.48 -10.70
N GLY A 459 -13.20 -5.70 -9.62
CA GLY A 459 -13.73 -6.28 -8.37
C GLY A 459 -13.92 -7.81 -8.41
N ARG A 460 -13.58 -8.49 -9.51
CA ARG A 460 -13.71 -9.97 -9.59
C ARG A 460 -12.71 -10.68 -8.68
N SER A 461 -13.01 -11.92 -8.30
CA SER A 461 -12.03 -12.73 -7.57
C SER A 461 -10.87 -13.10 -8.49
N THR A 462 -9.65 -12.96 -8.01
CA THR A 462 -8.54 -13.68 -8.61
C THR A 462 -8.69 -15.18 -8.29
N PRO A 463 -8.65 -16.07 -9.30
CA PRO A 463 -8.69 -17.51 -9.04
C PRO A 463 -7.56 -17.99 -8.12
N GLY A 464 -7.80 -19.06 -7.38
CA GLY A 464 -6.85 -19.66 -6.43
C GLY A 464 -7.52 -20.03 -5.11
N GLU A 465 -7.16 -21.17 -4.51
CA GLU A 465 -7.81 -21.68 -3.30
C GLU A 465 -7.67 -20.72 -2.11
N ILE A 466 -6.45 -20.27 -1.79
CA ILE A 466 -6.26 -19.28 -0.71
C ILE A 466 -7.10 -18.02 -0.99
N ASN A 467 -7.08 -17.53 -2.23
CA ASN A 467 -7.84 -16.34 -2.64
C ASN A 467 -9.36 -16.49 -2.47
N ASN A 468 -9.87 -17.72 -2.56
CA ASN A 468 -11.29 -18.05 -2.54
C ASN A 468 -11.77 -18.66 -1.22
N LEU A 469 -10.88 -19.04 -0.30
CA LEU A 469 -11.21 -19.64 1.00
C LEU A 469 -10.77 -18.78 2.19
N LEU A 470 -9.89 -17.80 1.98
CA LEU A 470 -9.55 -16.81 3.00
C LEU A 470 -10.64 -15.72 3.10
N PHE A 471 -10.92 -15.31 4.33
CA PHE A 471 -12.12 -14.52 4.64
C PHE A 471 -11.96 -13.55 5.82
N TRP A 472 -10.75 -13.36 6.37
CA TRP A 472 -10.55 -12.41 7.48
C TRP A 472 -10.73 -10.93 7.06
N GLN A 473 -10.70 -10.64 5.76
CA GLN A 473 -10.93 -9.30 5.21
C GLN A 473 -12.40 -8.88 5.16
N GLN A 474 -13.34 -9.79 5.40
CA GLN A 474 -14.77 -9.46 5.25
C GLN A 474 -15.23 -8.28 6.12
N PRO A 475 -14.78 -8.12 7.38
CA PRO A 475 -15.21 -7.00 8.22
C PRO A 475 -14.51 -5.65 7.92
N HIS A 476 -13.50 -5.60 7.03
CA HIS A 476 -12.75 -4.38 6.73
C HIS A 476 -13.60 -3.14 6.36
N PRO A 477 -14.65 -3.24 5.51
CA PRO A 477 -15.46 -2.08 5.17
C PRO A 477 -16.14 -1.45 6.39
N ILE A 478 -16.48 -2.25 7.40
CA ILE A 478 -17.09 -1.77 8.65
C ILE A 478 -16.06 -0.95 9.44
N VAL A 479 -14.82 -1.43 9.52
CA VAL A 479 -13.71 -0.69 10.16
C VAL A 479 -13.42 0.62 9.44
N PHE A 480 -13.38 0.63 8.11
CA PHE A 480 -13.18 1.85 7.34
C PHE A 480 -14.32 2.86 7.53
N ALA A 481 -15.57 2.40 7.61
CA ALA A 481 -16.70 3.26 7.90
C ALA A 481 -16.60 3.91 9.29
N LEU A 482 -16.23 3.13 10.31
CA LEU A 482 -15.99 3.65 11.67
C LEU A 482 -14.88 4.71 11.69
N TYR A 483 -13.79 4.47 10.97
CA TYR A 483 -12.70 5.44 10.88
C TYR A 483 -13.05 6.70 10.07
N GLU A 484 -13.83 6.59 9.00
CA GLU A 484 -14.29 7.76 8.26
C GLU A 484 -15.19 8.63 9.14
N LEU A 485 -16.09 8.01 9.90
CA LEU A 485 -16.94 8.72 10.86
C LEU A 485 -16.10 9.38 11.97
N ARG A 486 -15.10 8.69 12.52
CA ARG A 486 -14.18 9.23 13.54
C ARG A 486 -13.33 10.39 13.01
N GLY A 487 -12.97 10.35 11.73
CA GLY A 487 -12.16 11.37 11.06
C GLY A 487 -12.92 12.65 10.73
N LEU A 488 -14.22 12.75 11.03
CA LEU A 488 -14.98 13.98 10.87
C LEU A 488 -14.44 15.09 11.81
N PRO A 489 -14.46 16.36 11.38
CA PRO A 489 -14.05 17.47 12.23
C PRO A 489 -14.78 17.47 13.58
N PRO A 490 -14.12 17.85 14.68
CA PRO A 490 -14.80 18.02 15.97
C PRO A 490 -15.99 18.98 15.85
N ASN A 491 -17.10 18.64 16.50
CA ASN A 491 -18.37 19.37 16.43
C ASN A 491 -19.00 19.44 15.02
N SER A 492 -18.70 18.46 14.15
CA SER A 492 -19.41 18.32 12.88
C SER A 492 -20.93 18.28 13.09
N PRO A 493 -21.72 18.90 12.20
CA PRO A 493 -23.18 18.84 12.28
C PRO A 493 -23.65 17.38 12.25
N LYS A 494 -24.71 17.06 12.99
CA LYS A 494 -25.30 15.71 13.02
C LYS A 494 -25.75 15.27 11.63
N GLU A 495 -26.10 16.21 10.77
CA GLU A 495 -26.45 15.99 9.38
C GLU A 495 -25.29 15.38 8.59
N LEU A 496 -24.06 15.87 8.80
CA LEU A 496 -22.86 15.34 8.15
C LEU A 496 -22.52 13.93 8.64
N GLU A 497 -22.63 13.68 9.95
CA GLU A 497 -22.48 12.34 10.49
C GLU A 497 -23.52 11.37 9.88
N LEU A 498 -24.78 11.82 9.78
CA LEU A 498 -25.85 11.04 9.18
C LEU A 498 -25.62 10.77 7.70
N GLU A 499 -25.06 11.73 6.96
CA GLU A 499 -24.66 11.56 5.56
C GLU A 499 -23.60 10.46 5.41
N VAL A 500 -22.54 10.47 6.22
CA VAL A 500 -21.52 9.40 6.22
C VAL A 500 -22.15 8.05 6.57
N ARG A 501 -23.02 8.01 7.59
CA ARG A 501 -23.70 6.78 8.01
C ARG A 501 -24.58 6.18 6.91
N LYS A 502 -25.38 7.01 6.26
CA LYS A 502 -26.24 6.60 5.14
C LYS A 502 -25.42 6.18 3.92
N LYS A 503 -24.31 6.87 3.64
CA LYS A 503 -23.39 6.54 2.55
C LYS A 503 -22.85 5.11 2.70
N TRP A 504 -22.41 4.72 3.89
CA TRP A 504 -21.86 3.38 4.14
C TRP A 504 -22.89 2.27 4.38
N ALA A 505 -24.15 2.62 4.72
CA ALA A 505 -25.18 1.65 5.08
C ALA A 505 -25.38 0.51 4.07
N PRO A 506 -25.39 0.73 2.73
CA PRO A 506 -25.53 -0.37 1.76
C PRO A 506 -24.36 -1.37 1.82
N ILE A 507 -23.13 -0.88 1.99
CA ILE A 507 -21.92 -1.71 2.05
C ILE A 507 -21.89 -2.49 3.37
N ILE A 508 -22.19 -1.84 4.49
CA ILE A 508 -22.25 -2.48 5.81
C ILE A 508 -23.32 -3.56 5.83
N ARG A 509 -24.51 -3.27 5.29
CA ARG A 509 -25.61 -4.24 5.19
C ARG A 509 -25.20 -5.45 4.37
N ALA A 510 -24.68 -5.24 3.16
CA ALA A 510 -24.26 -6.35 2.31
C ALA A 510 -23.12 -7.17 2.95
N THR A 511 -22.21 -6.52 3.68
CA THR A 511 -21.13 -7.20 4.41
C THR A 511 -21.67 -8.07 5.53
N ALA A 512 -22.50 -7.51 6.42
CA ALA A 512 -23.07 -8.23 7.55
C ALA A 512 -24.04 -9.34 7.14
N ASP A 513 -24.83 -9.12 6.08
CA ASP A 513 -25.68 -10.16 5.48
C ASP A 513 -24.85 -11.36 5.02
N PHE A 514 -23.70 -11.14 4.38
CA PHE A 514 -22.83 -12.24 3.97
C PHE A 514 -22.25 -12.94 5.18
N MET A 515 -21.67 -12.19 6.12
CA MET A 515 -21.09 -12.72 7.36
C MET A 515 -22.07 -13.61 8.13
N ALA A 516 -23.34 -13.19 8.23
CA ALA A 516 -24.39 -13.94 8.89
C ALA A 516 -24.85 -15.16 8.07
N SER A 517 -24.97 -15.03 6.74
CA SER A 517 -25.37 -16.14 5.87
C SER A 517 -24.29 -17.21 5.67
N PHE A 518 -23.02 -16.85 5.87
CA PHE A 518 -21.88 -17.76 5.78
C PHE A 518 -21.77 -18.65 7.02
N ALA A 519 -22.12 -18.12 8.19
CA ALA A 519 -22.08 -18.86 9.45
C ALA A 519 -23.14 -19.97 9.44
N PHE A 520 -22.72 -21.20 9.77
CA PHE A 520 -23.59 -22.36 9.71
C PHE A 520 -24.07 -22.77 11.10
N TYR A 521 -25.39 -22.80 11.32
CA TYR A 521 -25.94 -23.29 12.58
C TYR A 521 -25.80 -24.81 12.72
N ASN A 522 -24.94 -25.23 13.62
CA ASN A 522 -24.74 -26.63 13.95
C ASN A 522 -25.72 -27.05 15.05
N ALA A 523 -26.80 -27.73 14.64
CA ALA A 523 -27.85 -28.18 15.54
C ALA A 523 -27.37 -29.17 16.63
N SER A 524 -26.21 -29.81 16.46
CA SER A 524 -25.67 -30.75 17.44
C SER A 524 -24.93 -30.04 18.57
N THR A 525 -24.22 -28.95 18.26
CA THR A 525 -23.47 -28.16 19.23
C THR A 525 -24.24 -26.94 19.73
N GLY A 526 -25.29 -26.53 19.01
CA GLY A 526 -26.13 -25.37 19.35
C GLY A 526 -25.48 -24.03 19.05
N VAL A 527 -24.44 -24.00 18.20
CA VAL A 527 -23.69 -22.78 17.85
C VAL A 527 -23.53 -22.64 16.33
N TYR A 528 -23.15 -21.44 15.90
CA TYR A 528 -22.77 -21.15 14.53
C TYR A 528 -21.29 -21.41 14.29
N ASP A 529 -20.99 -22.30 13.36
CA ASP A 529 -19.64 -22.63 12.93
C ASP A 529 -19.20 -21.78 11.72
N LEU A 530 -17.91 -21.43 11.69
CA LEU A 530 -17.23 -20.85 10.53
C LEU A 530 -16.38 -21.93 9.85
N GLY A 531 -16.77 -22.30 8.64
CA GLY A 531 -16.14 -23.39 7.89
C GLY A 531 -16.40 -24.78 8.49
N PRO A 532 -15.81 -25.85 7.91
CA PRO A 532 -14.96 -25.84 6.72
C PRO A 532 -15.76 -25.65 5.40
N PRO A 533 -15.11 -25.29 4.28
CA PRO A 533 -13.68 -25.05 4.15
C PRO A 533 -13.32 -23.57 4.32
N VAL A 534 -12.26 -23.29 5.08
CA VAL A 534 -11.74 -21.92 5.28
C VAL A 534 -10.22 -21.91 5.45
N HIS A 535 -9.56 -20.86 4.97
CA HIS A 535 -8.17 -20.55 5.32
C HIS A 535 -8.14 -19.54 6.47
N VAL A 536 -7.25 -19.76 7.44
CA VAL A 536 -6.95 -18.78 8.49
C VAL A 536 -6.08 -17.64 7.95
N VAL A 537 -5.98 -16.55 8.69
CA VAL A 537 -5.10 -15.40 8.37
C VAL A 537 -3.64 -15.80 8.11
N SER A 538 -3.12 -16.86 8.74
CA SER A 538 -1.75 -17.37 8.53
C SER A 538 -1.57 -18.20 7.25
N GLU A 539 -2.64 -18.54 6.53
CA GLU A 539 -2.60 -19.25 5.24
C GLU A 539 -1.89 -20.62 5.24
N ASP A 540 -1.62 -21.20 6.42
CA ASP A 540 -0.77 -22.37 6.63
C ASP A 540 -1.52 -23.63 7.10
N THR A 541 -2.85 -23.54 7.21
CA THR A 541 -3.72 -24.65 7.62
C THR A 541 -4.35 -25.36 6.42
N ALA A 542 -4.75 -26.62 6.62
CA ALA A 542 -5.51 -27.36 5.61
C ALA A 542 -6.98 -26.90 5.63
N PRO A 543 -7.49 -26.25 4.57
CA PRO A 543 -8.75 -25.53 4.66
C PRO A 543 -9.96 -26.46 4.79
N ILE A 544 -9.85 -27.69 4.28
CA ILE A 544 -10.91 -28.71 4.35
C ILE A 544 -11.18 -29.21 5.78
N TYR A 545 -10.22 -29.05 6.70
CA TYR A 545 -10.35 -29.45 8.10
C TYR A 545 -10.49 -28.26 9.05
N THR A 546 -10.06 -27.09 8.61
CA THR A 546 -10.06 -25.86 9.41
C THR A 546 -11.50 -25.41 9.64
N ARG A 547 -11.86 -25.23 10.92
CA ARG A 547 -13.15 -24.65 11.35
C ARG A 547 -12.92 -23.76 12.55
N ASN A 548 -13.82 -22.80 12.76
CA ASN A 548 -13.82 -21.93 13.94
C ASN A 548 -12.44 -21.33 14.29
N PRO A 549 -11.73 -20.67 13.36
CA PRO A 549 -10.47 -20.00 13.66
C PRO A 549 -10.65 -18.90 14.72
N ALA A 550 -9.72 -18.79 15.68
CA ALA A 550 -9.90 -17.91 16.83
C ALA A 550 -9.99 -16.42 16.44
N PHE A 551 -9.08 -15.96 15.59
CA PHE A 551 -9.03 -14.55 15.16
C PHE A 551 -10.28 -14.17 14.37
N GLU A 552 -10.67 -15.00 13.40
CA GLU A 552 -11.83 -14.77 12.55
C GLU A 552 -13.13 -14.82 13.34
N LEU A 553 -13.26 -15.73 14.32
CA LEU A 553 -14.41 -15.75 15.23
C LEU A 553 -14.54 -14.46 16.04
N ALA A 554 -13.42 -13.91 16.53
CA ALA A 554 -13.43 -12.62 17.21
C ALA A 554 -13.79 -11.49 16.22
N TYR A 555 -13.20 -11.50 15.03
CA TYR A 555 -13.46 -10.44 14.05
C TYR A 555 -14.91 -10.47 13.52
N TRP A 556 -15.52 -11.65 13.41
CA TRP A 556 -16.93 -11.82 13.06
C TRP A 556 -17.85 -11.17 14.10
N ARG A 557 -17.60 -11.42 15.39
CA ARG A 557 -18.34 -10.78 16.49
C ARG A 557 -18.20 -9.27 16.43
N PHE A 558 -16.96 -8.77 16.30
CA PHE A 558 -16.69 -7.35 16.16
C PHE A 558 -17.46 -6.73 14.98
N GLY A 559 -17.41 -7.37 13.81
CA GLY A 559 -18.07 -6.87 12.59
C GLY A 559 -19.59 -6.84 12.71
N LEU A 560 -20.21 -7.93 13.16
CA LEU A 560 -21.67 -8.00 13.33
C LEU A 560 -22.15 -6.99 14.38
N SER A 561 -21.48 -6.89 15.52
CA SER A 561 -21.84 -5.95 16.58
C SER A 561 -21.83 -4.50 16.08
N ASN A 562 -20.76 -4.11 15.37
CA ASN A 562 -20.63 -2.77 14.81
C ASN A 562 -21.62 -2.51 13.66
N ALA A 563 -21.93 -3.51 12.84
CA ALA A 563 -22.95 -3.38 11.79
C ALA A 563 -24.34 -3.13 12.37
N ARG A 564 -24.70 -3.84 13.46
CA ARG A 564 -25.96 -3.62 14.18
C ARG A 564 -26.01 -2.21 14.78
N ALA A 565 -24.96 -1.81 15.49
CA ALA A 565 -24.84 -0.47 16.05
C ALA A 565 -24.96 0.62 14.96
N TRP A 566 -24.38 0.37 13.78
CA TRP A 566 -24.47 1.27 12.64
C TRP A 566 -25.90 1.46 12.15
N LEU A 567 -26.65 0.38 11.91
CA LEU A 567 -28.04 0.48 11.45
C LEU A 567 -28.95 1.11 12.51
N HIS A 568 -28.76 0.78 13.79
CA HIS A 568 -29.47 1.45 14.87
C HIS A 568 -29.21 2.96 14.89
N SER A 569 -27.97 3.39 14.63
CA SER A 569 -27.60 4.81 14.61
C SER A 569 -28.31 5.63 13.52
N ILE A 570 -28.87 4.97 12.50
CA ILE A 570 -29.66 5.61 11.43
C ILE A 570 -31.16 5.24 11.50
N ASN A 571 -31.60 4.64 12.60
CA ASN A 571 -32.98 4.18 12.83
C ASN A 571 -33.48 3.17 11.78
N GLU A 572 -32.58 2.33 11.24
CA GLU A 572 -32.95 1.24 10.34
C GLU A 572 -33.11 -0.09 11.09
N SER A 573 -33.98 -0.96 10.57
CA SER A 573 -34.16 -2.31 11.12
C SER A 573 -32.92 -3.17 10.89
N VAL A 574 -32.48 -3.83 11.96
CA VAL A 574 -31.41 -4.82 11.95
C VAL A 574 -32.00 -6.20 11.66
N PRO A 575 -31.49 -6.96 10.67
CA PRO A 575 -31.88 -8.35 10.47
C PRO A 575 -31.60 -9.20 11.71
N SER A 576 -32.59 -9.97 12.15
CA SER A 576 -32.48 -10.79 13.39
C SER A 576 -31.34 -11.79 13.34
N LEU A 577 -31.05 -12.35 12.15
CA LEU A 577 -29.98 -13.33 11.96
C LEU A 577 -28.61 -12.75 12.34
N TRP A 578 -28.37 -11.44 12.19
CA TRP A 578 -27.09 -10.85 12.57
C TRP A 578 -26.83 -10.96 14.07
N GLN A 579 -27.87 -10.67 14.87
CA GLN A 579 -27.83 -10.82 16.32
C GLN A 579 -27.72 -12.28 16.72
N GLU A 580 -28.53 -13.15 16.10
CA GLU A 580 -28.54 -14.58 16.37
C GLU A 580 -27.16 -15.21 16.15
N VAL A 581 -26.51 -14.88 15.03
CA VAL A 581 -25.14 -15.33 14.74
C VAL A 581 -24.15 -14.73 15.73
N GLU A 582 -24.13 -13.41 15.94
CA GLU A 582 -23.17 -12.75 16.86
C GLU A 582 -23.19 -13.37 18.26
N GLU A 583 -24.38 -13.61 18.81
CA GLU A 583 -24.59 -14.13 20.17
C GLU A 583 -24.31 -15.63 20.27
N ASN A 584 -24.45 -16.39 19.18
CA ASN A 584 -24.35 -17.86 19.19
C ASN A 584 -23.22 -18.41 18.31
N LEU A 585 -22.22 -17.60 17.92
CA LEU A 585 -21.00 -18.09 17.29
C LEU A 585 -20.25 -19.06 18.20
N ALA A 586 -19.62 -20.07 17.61
CA ALA A 586 -18.78 -21.04 18.32
C ALA A 586 -17.75 -20.36 19.23
N PRO A 587 -17.50 -20.89 20.44
CA PRO A 587 -16.50 -20.33 21.35
C PRO A 587 -15.11 -20.33 20.70
N LEU A 588 -14.26 -19.39 21.09
CA LEU A 588 -12.88 -19.38 20.59
C LEU A 588 -12.18 -20.69 21.00
N PRO A 589 -11.42 -21.32 20.08
CA PRO A 589 -10.76 -22.59 20.36
C PRO A 589 -9.63 -22.40 21.37
N VAL A 590 -9.51 -23.38 22.26
CA VAL A 590 -8.58 -23.38 23.39
C VAL A 590 -7.87 -24.73 23.43
N GLY A 591 -6.55 -24.71 23.62
CA GLY A 591 -5.75 -25.91 23.89
C GLY A 591 -6.18 -26.56 25.19
N LYS A 592 -6.41 -27.88 25.17
CA LYS A 592 -6.91 -28.63 26.32
C LYS A 592 -5.87 -28.74 27.42
N GLU A 593 -4.58 -28.76 27.06
CA GLU A 593 -3.49 -28.94 28.02
C GLU A 593 -3.03 -27.62 28.66
N ASP A 594 -2.83 -26.58 27.85
CA ASP A 594 -2.26 -25.30 28.31
C ASP A 594 -3.33 -24.24 28.65
N GLY A 595 -4.58 -24.45 28.23
CA GLY A 595 -5.65 -23.48 28.40
C GLY A 595 -5.42 -22.18 27.62
N LEU A 596 -4.57 -22.15 26.59
CA LEU A 596 -4.33 -20.97 25.77
C LEU A 596 -5.21 -21.00 24.52
N TYR A 597 -5.42 -19.86 23.87
CA TYR A 597 -6.09 -19.86 22.56
C TYR A 597 -5.29 -20.66 21.54
N ALA A 598 -6.00 -21.45 20.75
CA ALA A 598 -5.47 -22.23 19.64
C ALA A 598 -5.82 -21.56 18.30
N VAL A 599 -5.10 -21.89 17.23
CA VAL A 599 -5.29 -21.25 15.91
C VAL A 599 -6.71 -21.51 15.36
N TYR A 600 -7.17 -22.76 15.41
CA TYR A 600 -8.50 -23.16 14.98
C TYR A 600 -9.03 -24.33 15.84
N GLU A 601 -10.33 -24.61 15.77
CA GLU A 601 -10.93 -25.68 16.56
C GLU A 601 -10.51 -27.06 16.05
N GLY A 602 -9.95 -27.87 16.96
CA GLY A 602 -9.53 -29.23 16.65
C GLY A 602 -8.11 -29.35 16.10
N ILE A 603 -7.33 -28.26 16.10
CA ILE A 603 -5.89 -28.33 15.86
C ILE A 603 -5.19 -29.22 16.91
N GLU A 604 -4.14 -29.91 16.50
CA GLU A 604 -3.33 -30.78 17.34
C GLU A 604 -2.69 -29.99 18.50
N GLU A 605 -2.67 -30.53 19.72
CA GLU A 605 -2.19 -29.81 20.92
C GLU A 605 -0.70 -29.40 20.85
N ASP A 606 0.11 -30.16 20.11
CA ASP A 606 1.53 -29.92 19.90
C ASP A 606 1.83 -28.95 18.74
N PHE A 607 0.82 -28.26 18.19
CA PHE A 607 1.01 -27.29 17.10
C PHE A 607 2.03 -26.20 17.41
N TRP A 608 2.19 -25.84 18.69
CA TRP A 608 3.16 -24.85 19.18
C TRP A 608 4.63 -25.21 18.88
N ASP A 609 4.92 -26.47 18.60
CA ASP A 609 6.27 -26.97 18.28
C ASP A 609 6.38 -27.42 16.82
N MET A 610 5.33 -27.24 16.01
CA MET A 610 5.32 -27.57 14.60
C MET A 610 5.61 -26.34 13.74
N GLU A 611 6.74 -26.36 13.02
CA GLU A 611 7.15 -25.26 12.12
C GLU A 611 6.04 -24.86 11.13
N GLN A 612 5.20 -25.81 10.72
CA GLN A 612 4.06 -25.58 9.83
C GLN A 612 3.08 -24.51 10.36
N TYR A 613 2.81 -24.47 11.67
CA TYR A 613 1.76 -23.62 12.26
C TYR A 613 2.29 -22.37 12.96
N ILE A 614 3.62 -22.26 13.12
CA ILE A 614 4.27 -21.18 13.87
C ILE A 614 5.25 -20.37 13.01
N SER A 615 5.20 -20.53 11.69
CA SER A 615 6.12 -19.86 10.75
C SER A 615 5.47 -18.83 9.83
N ASP A 616 4.15 -18.62 9.91
CA ASP A 616 3.47 -17.59 9.13
C ASP A 616 2.90 -16.47 10.02
N HIS A 617 1.82 -15.77 9.66
CA HIS A 617 1.30 -14.65 10.45
C HIS A 617 0.92 -15.06 11.89
N PRO A 618 1.38 -14.36 12.95
CA PRO A 618 1.06 -14.67 14.35
C PRO A 618 -0.37 -14.25 14.74
N ALA A 619 -1.38 -14.88 14.12
CA ALA A 619 -2.80 -14.56 14.20
C ALA A 619 -3.33 -14.32 15.62
N LEU A 620 -2.88 -15.12 16.57
CA LEU A 620 -3.37 -15.13 17.95
C LEU A 620 -3.07 -13.82 18.70
N VAL A 621 -2.02 -13.08 18.33
CA VAL A 621 -1.77 -11.75 18.92
C VAL A 621 -2.77 -10.71 18.42
N GLY A 622 -3.41 -10.96 17.28
CA GLY A 622 -4.46 -10.10 16.73
C GLY A 622 -5.74 -10.07 17.57
N LEU A 623 -5.98 -11.09 18.41
CA LEU A 623 -7.14 -11.16 19.33
C LEU A 623 -7.18 -9.99 20.32
N VAL A 624 -6.00 -9.50 20.72
CA VAL A 624 -5.83 -8.32 21.57
C VAL A 624 -4.65 -7.54 21.02
N GLY A 625 -4.90 -6.48 20.27
CA GLY A 625 -3.81 -5.71 19.65
C GLY A 625 -4.30 -5.08 18.37
N TRP A 626 -4.57 -5.92 17.38
CA TRP A 626 -5.29 -5.49 16.20
C TRP A 626 -6.77 -5.28 16.52
N LEU A 627 -7.47 -6.32 17.00
CA LEU A 627 -8.85 -6.18 17.42
C LEU A 627 -8.93 -5.51 18.80
N PRO A 628 -9.91 -4.61 19.01
CA PRO A 628 -10.23 -4.10 20.33
C PRO A 628 -10.83 -5.22 21.20
N PRO A 629 -10.98 -5.01 22.53
CA PRO A 629 -11.64 -5.95 23.41
C PRO A 629 -12.97 -6.43 22.80
N THR A 630 -13.05 -7.72 22.53
CA THR A 630 -14.19 -8.33 21.82
C THR A 630 -14.84 -9.37 22.71
N SER A 631 -16.18 -9.47 22.65
CA SER A 631 -16.93 -10.48 23.42
C SER A 631 -16.40 -11.89 23.17
N GLY A 632 -16.23 -12.68 24.23
CA GLY A 632 -15.69 -14.04 24.18
C GLY A 632 -14.15 -14.13 24.26
N VAL A 633 -13.43 -13.00 24.20
CA VAL A 633 -11.98 -12.97 24.43
C VAL A 633 -11.69 -12.67 25.90
N ASP A 634 -11.08 -13.62 26.61
CA ASP A 634 -10.58 -13.47 27.97
C ASP A 634 -9.23 -12.72 27.95
N PRO A 635 -9.13 -11.54 28.58
CA PRO A 635 -7.93 -10.72 28.50
C PRO A 635 -6.69 -11.39 29.11
N THR A 636 -6.86 -12.20 30.17
CA THR A 636 -5.74 -12.88 30.82
C THR A 636 -5.19 -13.98 29.92
N ARG A 637 -6.07 -14.80 29.35
CA ARG A 637 -5.73 -15.85 28.40
C ARG A 637 -5.08 -15.27 27.16
N ALA A 638 -5.65 -14.22 26.58
CA ALA A 638 -5.08 -13.56 25.40
C ALA A 638 -3.65 -13.05 25.65
N ARG A 639 -3.39 -12.46 26.82
CA ARG A 639 -2.03 -12.04 27.22
C ARG A 639 -1.08 -13.22 27.33
N LEU A 640 -1.48 -14.30 28.01
CA LEU A 640 -0.65 -15.50 28.15
C LEU A 640 -0.41 -16.20 26.80
N THR A 641 -1.41 -16.21 25.92
CA THR A 641 -1.27 -16.69 24.54
C THR A 641 -0.25 -15.85 23.77
N ALA A 642 -0.32 -14.51 23.86
CA ALA A 642 0.62 -13.64 23.20
C ALA A 642 2.07 -13.84 23.71
N GLU A 643 2.25 -14.02 25.02
CA GLU A 643 3.55 -14.36 25.61
C GLU A 643 4.10 -15.69 25.06
N LYS A 644 3.24 -16.70 24.86
CA LYS A 644 3.66 -17.96 24.24
C LYS A 644 4.01 -17.80 22.76
N VAL A 645 3.24 -16.99 22.01
CA VAL A 645 3.58 -16.64 20.62
C VAL A 645 4.96 -15.98 20.57
N TRP A 646 5.23 -14.98 21.42
CA TRP A 646 6.55 -14.32 21.44
C TRP A 646 7.72 -15.27 21.71
N ALA A 647 7.49 -16.35 22.47
CA ALA A 647 8.53 -17.32 22.80
C ALA A 647 8.71 -18.42 21.73
N LYS A 648 7.64 -18.80 21.02
CA LYS A 648 7.61 -19.98 20.14
C LYS A 648 7.60 -19.65 18.66
N TRP A 649 7.05 -18.50 18.27
CA TRP A 649 6.84 -18.18 16.88
C TRP A 649 8.16 -17.96 16.14
N ASN A 650 8.25 -18.49 14.93
CA ASN A 650 9.44 -18.35 14.10
C ASN A 650 9.47 -16.97 13.44
N VAL A 651 9.97 -15.98 14.19
CA VAL A 651 10.08 -14.58 13.75
C VAL A 651 10.92 -14.37 12.50
N SER A 652 11.77 -15.34 12.11
CA SER A 652 12.58 -15.29 10.89
C SER A 652 11.76 -15.38 9.60
N ASN A 653 10.55 -15.93 9.71
CA ASN A 653 9.63 -16.10 8.61
C ASN A 653 8.44 -15.12 8.64
N CYS A 654 8.40 -14.22 9.62
CA CYS A 654 7.39 -13.16 9.71
C CYS A 654 7.47 -12.18 8.53
N TRP A 655 6.31 -11.62 8.22
CA TRP A 655 6.10 -10.57 7.25
C TRP A 655 6.28 -9.19 7.86
N GLY A 656 6.53 -8.18 7.03
CA GLY A 656 6.79 -6.81 7.51
C GLY A 656 5.68 -6.26 8.43
N TRP A 657 4.41 -6.54 8.14
CA TRP A 657 3.28 -6.06 8.96
C TRP A 657 3.05 -6.85 10.25
N ASP A 658 3.65 -8.03 10.40
CA ASP A 658 3.54 -8.84 11.63
C ASP A 658 4.20 -8.13 12.81
N PHE A 659 5.32 -7.42 12.58
CA PHE A 659 6.03 -6.69 13.63
C PHE A 659 5.20 -5.57 14.24
N PRO A 660 4.57 -4.68 13.45
CA PRO A 660 3.57 -3.76 14.00
C PRO A 660 2.37 -4.44 14.66
N MET A 661 1.89 -5.59 14.17
CA MET A 661 0.81 -6.32 14.85
C MET A 661 1.24 -6.81 16.25
N LEU A 662 2.47 -7.31 16.38
CA LEU A 662 3.08 -7.66 17.67
C LEU A 662 3.24 -6.41 18.57
N ALA A 663 3.60 -5.27 17.99
CA ALA A 663 3.71 -4.00 18.72
C ALA A 663 2.35 -3.51 19.25
N LEU A 664 1.29 -3.61 18.44
CA LEU A 664 -0.09 -3.28 18.86
C LEU A 664 -0.52 -4.15 20.06
N ASN A 665 -0.26 -5.45 20.01
CA ASN A 665 -0.55 -6.37 21.11
C ASN A 665 0.25 -6.02 22.37
N ALA A 666 1.55 -5.77 22.24
CA ALA A 666 2.41 -5.37 23.37
C ALA A 666 1.95 -4.05 23.99
N ALA A 667 1.56 -3.06 23.17
CA ALA A 667 1.01 -1.79 23.62
C ALA A 667 -0.28 -1.97 24.43
N ARG A 668 -1.27 -2.70 23.91
CA ARG A 668 -2.53 -3.01 24.63
C ARG A 668 -2.30 -3.88 25.88
N SER A 669 -1.23 -4.67 25.89
CA SER A 669 -0.83 -5.50 27.04
C SER A 669 0.06 -4.76 28.06
N SER A 670 0.08 -3.41 28.03
CA SER A 670 0.87 -2.57 28.95
C SER A 670 2.39 -2.87 28.92
N GLN A 671 2.93 -3.22 27.75
CA GLN A 671 4.36 -3.51 27.53
C GLN A 671 4.96 -2.58 26.47
N PRO A 672 5.04 -1.26 26.75
CA PRO A 672 5.45 -0.26 25.77
C PRO A 672 6.90 -0.41 25.29
N ALA A 673 7.82 -0.88 26.15
CA ALA A 673 9.21 -1.16 25.74
C ALA A 673 9.27 -2.25 24.67
N ARG A 674 8.51 -3.33 24.87
CA ARG A 674 8.42 -4.42 23.90
C ARG A 674 7.73 -3.99 22.60
N ALA A 675 6.75 -3.09 22.67
CA ALA A 675 6.13 -2.52 21.47
C ALA A 675 7.18 -1.79 20.62
N VAL A 676 8.01 -0.94 21.24
CA VAL A 676 9.13 -0.27 20.56
C VAL A 676 10.15 -1.27 20.02
N ASP A 677 10.47 -2.34 20.76
CA ASP A 677 11.40 -3.39 20.30
C ASP A 677 10.90 -4.07 19.03
N PHE A 678 9.60 -4.33 18.90
CA PHE A 678 9.03 -4.90 17.67
C PHE A 678 9.07 -3.92 16.50
N LEU A 679 8.78 -2.63 16.71
CA LEU A 679 8.84 -1.62 15.65
C LEU A 679 10.27 -1.37 15.12
N LEU A 680 11.28 -1.68 15.93
CA LEU A 680 12.70 -1.54 15.62
C LEU A 680 13.41 -2.89 15.43
N HIS A 681 12.65 -3.98 15.31
CA HIS A 681 13.21 -5.31 15.23
C HIS A 681 14.16 -5.43 14.01
N PRO A 682 15.32 -6.12 14.12
CA PRO A 682 16.27 -6.25 13.00
C PRO A 682 15.70 -6.93 11.76
N LEU A 683 14.72 -7.83 11.94
CA LEU A 683 13.99 -8.50 10.87
C LEU A 683 12.81 -7.69 10.31
N PHE A 684 12.63 -6.45 10.77
CA PHE A 684 11.76 -5.45 10.17
C PHE A 684 12.59 -4.28 9.61
N PRO A 685 13.43 -4.48 8.59
CA PRO A 685 14.32 -3.43 8.10
C PRO A 685 13.65 -2.53 7.05
N PHE A 686 14.17 -1.31 6.98
CA PHE A 686 13.83 -0.29 5.99
C PHE A 686 15.13 0.17 5.33
N ASP A 687 15.14 0.28 3.99
CA ASP A 687 16.34 0.66 3.26
C ASP A 687 16.74 2.14 3.46
N ASP A 688 17.78 2.58 2.74
CA ASP A 688 18.35 3.93 2.82
C ASP A 688 17.36 5.05 2.48
N VAL A 689 16.36 4.77 1.63
CA VAL A 689 15.28 5.71 1.28
C VAL A 689 13.98 5.44 2.03
N GLY A 690 13.99 4.47 2.97
CA GLY A 690 12.88 4.10 3.84
C GLY A 690 11.87 3.16 3.21
N MET A 691 12.24 2.45 2.13
CA MET A 691 11.41 1.39 1.58
C MET A 691 11.39 0.19 2.55
N PRO A 692 10.21 -0.32 2.93
CA PRO A 692 10.11 -1.51 3.77
C PRO A 692 10.62 -2.73 3.00
N VAL A 693 11.61 -3.42 3.55
CA VAL A 693 12.25 -4.56 2.90
C VAL A 693 11.33 -5.79 3.00
N GLY A 694 11.14 -6.49 1.88
CA GLY A 694 10.22 -7.64 1.79
C GLY A 694 10.73 -8.95 2.44
N GLY A 695 11.92 -8.91 3.05
CA GLY A 695 12.54 -10.04 3.74
C GLY A 695 12.78 -11.26 2.85
N VAL A 696 12.64 -12.46 3.41
CA VAL A 696 12.79 -13.74 2.70
C VAL A 696 11.54 -14.15 1.91
N ARG A 697 10.41 -13.49 2.19
CA ARG A 697 9.12 -13.87 1.63
C ARG A 697 8.89 -13.22 0.27
N VAL A 698 9.21 -11.92 0.12
CA VAL A 698 8.82 -11.14 -1.06
C VAL A 698 9.82 -10.08 -1.51
N PRO A 699 9.76 -9.66 -2.79
CA PRO A 699 10.60 -8.59 -3.29
C PRO A 699 10.40 -7.29 -2.50
N THR A 700 11.45 -6.49 -2.46
CA THR A 700 11.37 -5.13 -1.91
C THR A 700 10.82 -4.19 -2.98
N PRO A 701 9.91 -3.26 -2.63
CA PRO A 701 9.36 -2.99 -1.30
C PRO A 701 8.08 -3.75 -0.96
N TYR A 702 7.75 -3.81 0.34
CA TYR A 702 6.50 -4.36 0.87
C TYR A 702 5.77 -3.36 1.79
N PHE A 703 4.94 -2.50 1.20
CA PHE A 703 4.29 -1.37 1.87
C PHE A 703 3.28 -1.67 2.99
N PRO A 704 2.67 -2.88 3.11
CA PRO A 704 1.96 -3.23 4.33
C PRO A 704 2.82 -3.01 5.58
N GLY A 705 4.14 -3.20 5.51
CA GLY A 705 5.06 -2.87 6.60
C GLY A 705 5.06 -1.38 6.98
N SER A 706 5.16 -0.47 6.00
CA SER A 706 5.12 0.99 6.26
C SER A 706 3.78 1.43 6.85
N GLY A 707 2.67 1.01 6.26
CA GLY A 707 1.35 1.44 6.73
C GLY A 707 1.01 0.84 8.10
N ALA A 708 1.40 -0.41 8.36
CA ALA A 708 1.24 -1.04 9.67
C ALA A 708 2.12 -0.37 10.75
N LEU A 709 3.37 0.01 10.43
CA LEU A 709 4.22 0.80 11.33
C LEU A 709 3.53 2.12 11.72
N LEU A 710 3.00 2.85 10.73
CA LEU A 710 2.32 4.12 10.98
C LEU A 710 1.03 3.94 11.77
N TYR A 711 0.29 2.85 11.54
CA TYR A 711 -0.88 2.52 12.34
C TYR A 711 -0.49 2.24 13.80
N ALA A 712 0.55 1.42 14.04
CA ALA A 712 1.03 1.11 15.38
C ALA A 712 1.55 2.33 16.13
N VAL A 713 2.38 3.16 15.50
CA VAL A 713 2.83 4.44 16.09
C VAL A 713 1.64 5.35 16.37
N GLY A 714 0.71 5.47 15.43
CA GLY A 714 -0.51 6.26 15.60
C GLY A 714 -1.32 5.81 16.82
N MET A 715 -1.53 4.51 17.00
CA MET A 715 -2.22 3.95 18.16
C MET A 715 -1.41 4.16 19.46
N MET A 716 -0.10 3.92 19.42
CA MET A 716 0.76 4.05 20.59
C MET A 716 0.87 5.50 21.11
N VAL A 717 0.61 6.47 20.23
CA VAL A 717 0.60 7.90 20.53
C VAL A 717 -0.79 8.42 20.85
N GLY A 718 -1.79 8.11 20.01
CA GLY A 718 -3.16 8.62 20.13
C GLY A 718 -4.06 7.80 21.05
N GLY A 719 -3.62 6.63 21.50
CA GLY A 719 -4.41 5.71 22.30
C GLY A 719 -5.44 4.92 21.50
N TRP A 720 -6.42 4.36 22.20
CA TRP A 720 -7.52 3.57 21.64
C TRP A 720 -8.76 3.62 22.52
N ASP A 721 -9.91 3.18 22.00
CA ASP A 721 -11.18 3.19 22.74
C ASP A 721 -11.09 2.32 24.02
N GLY A 722 -11.65 2.83 25.12
CA GLY A 722 -11.66 2.12 26.41
C GLY A 722 -10.35 2.17 27.19
N LEU A 723 -9.34 2.90 26.70
CA LEU A 723 -8.20 3.31 27.53
C LEU A 723 -8.73 4.33 28.56
N ALA A 724 -8.70 3.98 29.85
CA ALA A 724 -9.24 4.84 30.92
C ALA A 724 -8.58 6.23 30.92
N ASP A 725 -9.38 7.28 31.14
CA ASP A 725 -8.99 8.69 31.26
C ASP A 725 -8.04 8.99 32.45
N ASP A 726 -7.40 7.97 33.05
CA ASP A 726 -6.57 8.06 34.27
C ASP A 726 -5.22 8.78 34.08
N VAL A 727 -5.13 9.66 33.08
CA VAL A 727 -3.95 10.48 32.88
C VAL A 727 -4.36 11.84 32.30
N ASP A 728 -4.83 12.74 33.17
CA ASP A 728 -4.77 14.22 33.10
C ASP A 728 -4.45 14.79 31.69
N ASP A 729 -5.45 15.33 31.01
CA ASP A 729 -5.49 15.70 29.58
C ASP A 729 -4.44 16.75 29.12
N SER A 730 -3.55 17.14 30.03
CA SER A 730 -2.32 17.85 29.74
C SER A 730 -1.17 17.19 30.51
N GLY A 731 -0.12 16.74 29.82
CA GLY A 731 1.18 16.74 30.48
C GLY A 731 1.50 18.17 30.91
N LYS A 732 2.26 18.38 31.99
CA LYS A 732 2.73 19.71 32.43
C LYS A 732 3.50 20.50 31.35
N ASP A 733 3.76 19.86 30.20
CA ASP A 733 4.51 20.33 29.04
C ASP A 733 3.67 20.31 27.73
N GLY A 734 2.33 20.31 27.78
CA GLY A 734 1.44 20.55 26.62
C GLY A 734 1.45 19.58 25.42
N TYR A 735 2.15 18.45 25.49
CA TYR A 735 2.14 17.41 24.45
C TYR A 735 1.19 16.25 24.79
N ALA A 736 0.59 15.62 23.76
CA ALA A 736 -0.25 14.43 23.90
C ALA A 736 0.51 13.34 24.67
N LYS A 737 -0.11 12.76 25.71
CA LYS A 737 0.46 11.59 26.40
C LYS A 737 0.47 10.46 25.39
N ALA A 738 1.64 10.08 24.89
CA ALA A 738 1.81 8.88 24.09
C ALA A 738 1.68 7.67 25.03
N PRO A 739 0.48 7.08 25.20
CA PRO A 739 0.19 6.24 26.35
C PRO A 739 0.96 4.91 26.33
N ALA A 740 1.44 4.49 25.16
CA ALA A 740 2.13 3.23 24.97
C ALA A 740 3.59 3.40 24.50
N PHE A 741 4.25 4.50 24.87
CA PHE A 741 5.71 4.63 24.79
C PHE A 741 6.38 4.44 26.16
N PRO A 742 7.64 3.94 26.21
CA PRO A 742 8.37 3.82 27.47
C PRO A 742 8.55 5.18 28.14
N LYS A 743 8.39 5.23 29.47
CA LYS A 743 8.60 6.49 30.22
C LYS A 743 10.07 6.88 30.34
N GLU A 744 10.95 5.89 30.36
CA GLU A 744 12.40 6.07 30.42
C GLU A 744 12.96 6.09 29.00
N GLY A 745 13.82 7.08 28.71
CA GLY A 745 14.51 7.18 27.42
C GLY A 745 13.74 7.86 26.29
N TRP A 746 12.41 7.91 26.36
CA TRP A 746 11.56 8.44 25.28
C TRP A 746 10.80 9.70 25.71
N LYS A 747 10.94 10.77 24.93
CA LYS A 747 10.10 11.98 25.00
C LYS A 747 9.35 12.12 23.68
N VAL A 748 8.06 11.80 23.71
CA VAL A 748 7.21 11.84 22.51
C VAL A 748 6.37 13.10 22.51
N ARG A 749 6.34 13.77 21.36
CA ARG A 749 5.49 14.91 21.06
C ARG A 749 4.60 14.54 19.89
N ALA A 750 3.33 14.92 19.94
CA ALA A 750 2.41 14.66 18.85
C ALA A 750 1.36 15.75 18.70
N GLU A 751 0.93 15.95 17.46
CA GLU A 751 -0.07 16.94 17.05
C GLU A 751 -1.07 16.25 16.10
N GLY A 752 -2.38 16.37 16.35
CA GLY A 752 -3.41 15.91 15.43
C GLY A 752 -3.40 14.40 15.14
N ILE A 753 -3.07 13.57 16.12
CA ILE A 753 -3.17 12.10 16.03
C ILE A 753 -4.49 11.65 16.68
N LEU A 754 -5.29 10.88 15.96
CA LEU A 754 -6.54 10.29 16.47
C LEU A 754 -6.26 8.90 17.06
N GLY A 755 -6.99 8.55 18.12
CA GLY A 755 -6.94 7.22 18.73
C GLY A 755 -7.52 6.12 17.81
N ALA A 756 -7.00 4.90 17.95
CA ALA A 756 -7.51 3.73 17.25
C ALA A 756 -8.86 3.26 17.84
N ILE A 757 -9.64 2.50 17.06
CA ILE A 757 -10.88 1.87 17.54
C ILE A 757 -10.54 0.74 18.51
#